data_AF-A0A7R9L7S6-F1
#
_entry.id   AF-A0A7R9L7S6-F1
#
_cell.length_a   1.000
_cell.length_b   1.000
_cell.length_c   1.000
_cell.angle_alpha   90.00
_cell.angle_beta   90.00
_cell.angle_gamma   90.00
#
_symmetry.space_group_name_H-M   'P 1'
#
loop_
_entity.id
_entity.type
_entity.pdbx_description
1 polymer ?
#
loop_
_entity_poly.entity_id
_entity_poly.type
_entity_poly.pdbx_seq_one_letter_code
_entity_poly.pdbx_strand_id
1 'polypeptide(L)'
;MKTETTIQGLTASLQPARSARKIIGFVPTMGNLHQGHLNLVREARKLCDVVVVSIFVNPIQFGPNEDFDNYPRTLEQDSNLLAEVGCDIVFAPSVEQMYGKFPRLTNISVGEITNDLCGLQRPGHFDGVAVVVTKLFNIVQPNFAFFGQKDYQQLAVIKQVVRDLNMPIEVIGVPIARAEDGLALSSRNGYLSEQDRQTAPVIFKSLTTAEQDLHAGKTLADVLAQIRESLNDAGLLVDYVEARSPALQKVEQFDQDVVLFVAAKLGKTRLIDNLQDRHAMKRILIVTGQSGSGKSSALQVLEDLGYYCIDNLPLALLPEIVEKLDRENNLELLALGVDVRSAKEDLQGFDQLQKHGSVDVIYLTTRDQELISRFSASRRPHPLSNRFQSLNECIQEEKNLLLPIQLRATVHIDTTDKSVHDLKDTLLSKLGQSDKLILILQSFGYKHGIPLDADFVFDVRHLPNPHWDLELRKYSGLDEPVRKFLEASEQANEMYQDIYQFLNKWLPAFSEGHRHYITVSIGCTGGQHRSVYIVDRLKKALESKWTIQRNEALVMIDTTVDVINKLGLHARASGKLIEVTTKFKCSIQIGKGDKLVDAKNILSLLMLGAGKGTTLRLVIDGADEEKALSEVQALFADKFYEAE
;
A
#
# COMPACT_ATOMS: atom_id res chain seq x y z
N MET A 1 -10.79 26.61 -27.68
CA MET A 1 -9.57 26.04 -28.27
C MET A 1 -9.15 26.89 -29.47
N LYS A 2 -7.86 27.25 -29.57
CA LYS A 2 -7.26 27.94 -30.73
C LYS A 2 -6.49 26.95 -31.60
N THR A 3 -6.34 27.26 -32.89
CA THR A 3 -5.50 26.48 -33.80
C THR A 3 -4.42 27.39 -34.39
N GLU A 4 -3.16 27.00 -34.23
CA GLU A 4 -1.98 27.75 -34.67
C GLU A 4 -1.20 26.91 -35.68
N THR A 5 -0.88 27.48 -36.83
CA THR A 5 -0.14 26.80 -37.91
C THR A 5 1.29 27.32 -38.07
N THR A 6 1.67 28.36 -37.32
CA THR A 6 2.99 28.99 -37.39
C THR A 6 3.67 29.02 -36.03
N ILE A 7 5.01 28.94 -36.01
CA ILE A 7 5.80 29.01 -34.78
C ILE A 7 5.61 30.38 -34.11
N GLN A 8 5.56 31.46 -34.90
CA GLN A 8 5.30 32.80 -34.39
C GLN A 8 3.89 32.91 -33.78
N GLY A 9 2.87 32.36 -34.45
CA GLY A 9 1.49 32.35 -33.96
C GLY A 9 1.35 31.60 -32.64
N LEU A 10 1.91 30.39 -32.55
CA LEU A 10 1.92 29.63 -31.30
C LEU A 10 2.64 30.38 -30.17
N THR A 11 3.79 30.99 -30.47
CA THR A 11 4.56 31.79 -29.49
C THR A 11 3.72 32.96 -28.97
N ALA A 12 3.05 33.69 -29.86
CA ALA A 12 2.17 34.80 -29.50
C ALA A 12 0.97 34.33 -28.65
N SER A 13 0.36 33.20 -29.01
CA SER A 13 -0.77 32.63 -28.27
C SER A 13 -0.40 32.10 -26.88
N LEU A 14 0.85 31.65 -26.67
CA LEU A 14 1.36 31.21 -25.37
C LEU A 14 1.91 32.34 -24.49
N GLN A 15 2.24 33.50 -25.07
CA GLN A 15 2.85 34.61 -24.34
C GLN A 15 2.05 35.05 -23.10
N PRO A 16 0.70 35.18 -23.14
CA PRO A 16 -0.06 35.56 -21.96
C PRO A 16 0.04 34.53 -20.82
N ALA A 17 0.02 33.23 -21.15
CA ALA A 17 0.16 32.16 -20.18
C ALA A 17 1.55 32.18 -19.52
N ARG A 18 2.60 32.37 -20.33
CA ARG A 18 3.99 32.50 -19.85
C ARG A 18 4.15 33.72 -18.94
N SER A 19 3.63 34.88 -19.31
CA SER A 19 3.69 36.09 -18.48
C SER A 19 2.94 35.94 -17.15
N ALA A 20 1.85 35.16 -17.14
CA ALA A 20 1.10 34.83 -15.93
C ALA A 20 1.70 33.66 -15.13
N ARG A 21 2.84 33.09 -15.55
CA ARG A 21 3.49 31.91 -14.94
C ARG A 21 2.55 30.70 -14.80
N LYS A 22 1.66 30.53 -15.77
CA LYS A 22 0.78 29.36 -15.85
C LYS A 22 1.57 28.10 -16.20
N ILE A 23 1.12 26.96 -15.70
CA ILE A 23 1.68 25.64 -16.02
C ILE A 23 1.19 25.22 -17.41
N ILE A 24 2.15 24.97 -18.31
CA ILE A 24 1.89 24.56 -19.70
C ILE A 24 2.15 23.05 -19.83
N GLY A 25 1.11 22.30 -20.18
CA GLY A 25 1.17 20.90 -20.55
C GLY A 25 1.26 20.73 -22.06
N PHE A 26 2.04 19.76 -22.54
CA PHE A 26 2.21 19.50 -23.96
C PHE A 26 2.01 18.02 -24.32
N VAL A 27 1.22 17.77 -25.37
CA VAL A 27 0.96 16.44 -25.92
C VAL A 27 1.34 16.43 -27.40
N PRO A 28 2.53 15.92 -27.77
CA PRO A 28 2.92 15.79 -29.17
C PRO A 28 2.25 14.58 -29.83
N THR A 29 1.62 14.79 -30.98
CA THR A 29 0.97 13.73 -31.78
C THR A 29 1.24 13.90 -33.27
N MET A 30 0.98 12.82 -34.04
CA MET A 30 0.97 12.87 -35.50
C MET A 30 -0.44 13.05 -36.11
N GLY A 31 -1.47 13.26 -35.29
CA GLY A 31 -2.88 13.29 -35.74
C GLY A 31 -3.52 11.91 -35.87
N ASN A 32 -4.69 11.86 -36.50
CA ASN A 32 -5.58 10.69 -36.56
C ASN A 32 -5.86 10.15 -35.15
N LEU A 33 -6.45 11.02 -34.34
CA LEU A 33 -6.55 10.85 -32.90
C LEU A 33 -7.54 9.73 -32.54
N HIS A 34 -7.31 9.14 -31.37
CA HIS A 34 -8.13 8.08 -30.81
C HIS A 34 -8.15 8.23 -29.29
N GLN A 35 -8.94 7.40 -28.59
CA GLN A 35 -9.16 7.54 -27.16
C GLN A 35 -7.87 7.54 -26.32
N GLY A 36 -6.84 6.81 -26.74
CA GLY A 36 -5.50 6.90 -26.14
C GLY A 36 -4.89 8.31 -26.17
N HIS A 37 -4.95 9.02 -27.30
CA HIS A 37 -4.51 10.41 -27.39
C HIS A 37 -5.36 11.34 -26.54
N LEU A 38 -6.68 11.14 -26.53
CA LEU A 38 -7.58 11.93 -25.71
C LEU A 38 -7.30 11.73 -24.21
N ASN A 39 -6.87 10.54 -23.81
CA ASN A 39 -6.46 10.29 -22.43
C ASN A 39 -5.20 11.10 -22.04
N LEU A 40 -4.23 11.24 -22.94
CA LEU A 40 -3.06 12.11 -22.71
C LEU A 40 -3.47 13.55 -22.40
N VAL A 41 -4.45 14.07 -23.15
CA VAL A 41 -4.97 15.43 -22.96
C VAL A 41 -5.72 15.55 -21.64
N ARG A 42 -6.52 14.54 -21.27
CA ARG A 42 -7.21 14.51 -19.96
C ARG A 42 -6.22 14.50 -18.80
N GLU A 43 -5.16 13.68 -18.86
CA GLU A 43 -4.11 13.68 -17.84
C GLU A 43 -3.38 15.02 -17.80
N ALA A 44 -3.09 15.63 -18.95
CA ALA A 44 -2.47 16.95 -19.01
C ALA A 44 -3.35 18.03 -18.34
N ARG A 45 -4.67 18.00 -18.59
CA ARG A 45 -5.63 18.97 -18.05
C ARG A 45 -5.75 18.92 -16.52
N LYS A 46 -5.47 17.77 -15.89
CA LYS A 46 -5.46 17.62 -14.42
C LYS A 46 -4.30 18.38 -13.76
N LEU A 47 -3.16 18.47 -14.45
CA LEU A 47 -1.91 19.02 -13.89
C LEU A 47 -1.58 20.42 -14.41
N CYS A 48 -2.19 20.84 -15.52
CA CYS A 48 -1.77 22.04 -16.26
C CYS A 48 -2.90 23.07 -16.40
N ASP A 49 -2.52 24.35 -16.39
CA ASP A 49 -3.44 25.47 -16.63
C ASP A 49 -3.79 25.60 -18.11
N VAL A 50 -2.81 25.33 -18.98
CA VAL A 50 -2.92 25.42 -20.45
C VAL A 50 -2.39 24.13 -21.07
N VAL A 51 -3.19 23.50 -21.93
CA VAL A 51 -2.81 22.28 -22.64
C VAL A 51 -2.64 22.54 -24.13
N VAL A 52 -1.45 22.28 -24.63
CA VAL A 52 -1.08 22.38 -26.05
C VAL A 52 -0.97 20.98 -26.65
N VAL A 53 -1.59 20.76 -27.81
CA VAL A 53 -1.46 19.51 -28.56
C VAL A 53 -0.83 19.83 -29.91
N SER A 54 0.26 19.16 -30.30
CA SER A 54 0.74 19.26 -31.68
C SER A 54 0.17 18.15 -32.54
N ILE A 55 -0.22 18.48 -33.78
CA ILE A 55 -0.57 17.53 -34.83
C ILE A 55 0.42 17.74 -35.97
N PHE A 56 1.41 16.85 -36.05
CA PHE A 56 2.47 16.96 -37.05
C PHE A 56 2.99 15.58 -37.48
N VAL A 57 2.69 15.17 -38.71
CA VAL A 57 3.27 13.96 -39.31
C VAL A 57 4.71 14.27 -39.69
N ASN A 58 5.63 13.83 -38.84
CA ASN A 58 7.06 14.11 -38.99
C ASN A 58 7.68 13.25 -40.11
N PRO A 59 8.20 13.79 -41.23
CA PRO A 59 8.79 12.99 -42.30
C PRO A 59 10.10 12.29 -41.89
N ILE A 60 10.92 12.89 -41.02
CA ILE A 60 12.28 12.38 -40.75
C ILE A 60 12.33 11.16 -39.82
N GLN A 61 11.18 10.74 -39.27
CA GLN A 61 11.06 9.49 -38.51
C GLN A 61 10.51 8.33 -39.34
N PHE A 62 10.25 8.53 -40.64
CA PHE A 62 9.83 7.47 -41.55
C PHE A 62 11.02 7.00 -42.40
N GLY A 63 11.20 5.69 -42.50
CA GLY A 63 12.17 5.08 -43.41
C GLY A 63 11.72 5.12 -44.89
N PRO A 64 12.61 4.82 -45.86
CA PRO A 64 12.29 4.88 -47.29
C PRO A 64 11.12 4.00 -47.75
N ASN A 65 10.84 2.91 -47.01
CA ASN A 65 9.77 1.96 -47.30
C ASN A 65 8.62 2.06 -46.28
N GLU A 66 8.58 3.14 -45.49
CA GLU A 66 7.53 3.35 -44.51
C GLU A 66 6.45 4.30 -45.02
N ASP A 67 5.27 4.17 -44.43
CA ASP A 67 4.03 4.72 -44.96
C ASP A 67 3.81 6.20 -44.60
N PHE A 68 4.71 7.08 -45.02
CA PHE A 68 4.57 8.53 -44.82
C PHE A 68 3.44 9.11 -45.68
N ASP A 69 3.38 8.71 -46.95
CA ASP A 69 2.44 9.28 -47.92
C ASP A 69 0.99 8.86 -47.67
N ASN A 70 0.75 7.63 -47.17
CA ASN A 70 -0.60 7.17 -46.83
C ASN A 70 -0.94 7.34 -45.34
N TYR A 71 -0.11 8.04 -44.54
CA TYR A 71 -0.47 8.32 -43.15
C TYR A 71 -1.72 9.21 -43.10
N PRO A 72 -2.79 8.81 -42.38
CA PRO A 72 -4.06 9.53 -42.37
C PRO A 72 -3.92 10.94 -41.78
N ARG A 73 -4.55 11.93 -42.42
CA ARG A 73 -4.54 13.34 -42.00
C ARG A 73 -5.97 13.83 -41.82
N THR A 74 -6.40 13.96 -40.57
CA THR A 74 -7.80 14.20 -40.17
C THR A 74 -7.93 15.43 -39.27
N LEU A 75 -7.22 16.51 -39.58
CA LEU A 75 -7.06 17.67 -38.70
C LEU A 75 -8.39 18.27 -38.19
N GLU A 76 -9.42 18.33 -39.03
CA GLU A 76 -10.74 18.85 -38.65
C GLU A 76 -11.41 17.96 -37.59
N GLN A 77 -11.44 16.65 -37.84
CA GLN A 77 -11.97 15.67 -36.90
C GLN A 77 -11.16 15.65 -35.60
N ASP A 78 -9.84 15.66 -35.71
CA ASP A 78 -8.92 15.69 -34.56
C ASP A 78 -9.17 16.93 -33.69
N SER A 79 -9.36 18.09 -34.32
CA SER A 79 -9.64 19.35 -33.62
C SER A 79 -10.97 19.30 -32.85
N ASN A 80 -12.01 18.71 -33.44
CA ASN A 80 -13.30 18.54 -32.75
C ASN A 80 -13.16 17.65 -31.51
N LEU A 81 -12.45 16.53 -31.62
CA LEU A 81 -12.21 15.63 -30.49
C LEU A 81 -11.40 16.30 -29.37
N LEU A 82 -10.39 17.11 -29.74
CA LEU A 82 -9.55 17.83 -28.77
C LEU A 82 -10.31 18.92 -28.01
N ALA A 83 -11.28 19.57 -28.66
CA ALA A 83 -12.09 20.59 -28.03
C ALA A 83 -12.93 20.03 -26.87
N GLU A 84 -13.40 18.78 -26.99
CA GLU A 84 -14.23 18.11 -25.97
C GLU A 84 -13.44 17.70 -24.71
N VAL A 85 -12.13 17.49 -24.83
CA VAL A 85 -11.29 16.98 -23.73
C VAL A 85 -10.41 18.04 -23.08
N GLY A 86 -10.68 19.32 -23.36
CA GLY A 86 -10.04 20.44 -22.67
C GLY A 86 -8.68 20.84 -23.25
N CYS A 87 -8.46 20.64 -24.55
CA CYS A 87 -7.32 21.24 -25.25
C CYS A 87 -7.52 22.75 -25.43
N ASP A 88 -6.49 23.54 -25.10
CA ASP A 88 -6.52 25.00 -25.25
C ASP A 88 -5.99 25.45 -26.61
N ILE A 89 -4.91 24.83 -27.09
CA ILE A 89 -4.23 25.20 -28.35
C ILE A 89 -3.83 23.94 -29.13
N VAL A 90 -4.25 23.86 -30.39
CA VAL A 90 -3.73 22.90 -31.38
C VAL A 90 -2.62 23.57 -32.19
N PHE A 91 -1.43 22.98 -32.20
CA PHE A 91 -0.33 23.40 -33.06
C PHE A 91 -0.20 22.45 -34.26
N ALA A 92 -0.58 22.91 -35.45
CA ALA A 92 -0.60 22.13 -36.68
C ALA A 92 0.30 22.77 -37.76
N PRO A 93 1.64 22.72 -37.60
CA PRO A 93 2.56 23.34 -38.54
C PRO A 93 2.71 22.54 -39.84
N SER A 94 3.10 23.24 -40.92
CA SER A 94 3.58 22.57 -42.13
C SER A 94 4.99 22.02 -41.96
N VAL A 95 5.40 21.10 -42.85
CA VAL A 95 6.77 20.58 -42.91
C VAL A 95 7.77 21.71 -43.14
N GLU A 96 7.45 22.65 -44.03
CA GLU A 96 8.28 23.84 -44.28
C GLU A 96 8.44 24.69 -43.02
N GLN A 97 7.38 24.82 -42.20
CA GLN A 97 7.48 25.59 -40.97
C GLN A 97 8.37 24.90 -39.91
N MET A 98 8.38 23.56 -39.89
CA MET A 98 9.23 22.80 -38.97
C MET A 98 10.68 22.65 -39.44
N TYR A 99 10.94 22.56 -40.75
CA TYR A 99 12.27 22.21 -41.29
C TYR A 99 12.87 23.23 -42.26
N GLY A 100 12.11 24.25 -42.67
CA GLY A 100 12.53 25.22 -43.67
C GLY A 100 12.71 24.62 -45.06
N LYS A 101 13.39 25.36 -45.94
CA LYS A 101 13.71 24.95 -47.32
C LYS A 101 15.12 24.39 -47.49
N PHE A 102 15.97 24.55 -46.48
CA PHE A 102 17.36 24.13 -46.53
C PHE A 102 17.54 22.74 -45.93
N PRO A 103 18.53 21.96 -46.41
CA PRO A 103 18.84 20.67 -45.81
C PRO A 103 19.11 20.78 -44.31
N ARG A 104 18.54 19.87 -43.53
CA ARG A 104 18.80 19.77 -42.09
C ARG A 104 20.24 19.28 -41.87
N LEU A 105 21.05 20.08 -41.16
CA LEU A 105 22.42 19.73 -40.78
C LEU A 105 22.55 19.22 -39.33
N THR A 106 21.58 19.52 -38.47
CA THR A 106 21.58 19.11 -37.06
C THR A 106 20.89 17.77 -36.87
N ASN A 107 21.50 16.88 -36.08
CA ASN A 107 20.90 15.63 -35.64
C ASN A 107 21.00 15.50 -34.11
N ILE A 108 20.11 14.70 -33.54
CA ILE A 108 20.13 14.28 -32.13
C ILE A 108 19.96 12.77 -32.16
N SER A 109 20.95 12.05 -31.66
CA SER A 109 20.93 10.59 -31.55
C SER A 109 21.18 10.19 -30.10
N VAL A 110 20.55 9.10 -29.68
CA VAL A 110 20.71 8.54 -28.33
C VAL A 110 21.36 7.17 -28.47
N GLY A 111 22.58 7.03 -27.97
CA GLY A 111 23.33 5.77 -28.06
C GLY A 111 22.68 4.64 -27.26
N GLU A 112 22.95 3.40 -27.69
CA GLU A 112 22.59 2.12 -27.02
C GLU A 112 21.09 1.80 -26.98
N ILE A 113 20.27 2.72 -26.45
CA ILE A 113 18.82 2.55 -26.29
C ILE A 113 18.10 2.28 -27.63
N THR A 114 18.65 2.80 -28.73
CA THR A 114 18.08 2.65 -30.08
C THR A 114 18.65 1.47 -30.86
N ASN A 115 19.64 0.75 -30.32
CA ASN A 115 20.33 -0.33 -31.03
C ASN A 115 19.55 -1.66 -31.01
N ASP A 116 18.42 -1.69 -30.32
CA ASP A 116 17.64 -2.90 -30.06
C ASP A 116 16.12 -2.64 -30.21
N LEU A 117 15.29 -3.69 -30.07
CA LEU A 117 13.84 -3.64 -30.16
C LEU A 117 13.35 -2.97 -31.47
N CYS A 118 12.46 -1.96 -31.40
CA CYS A 118 11.98 -1.24 -32.58
C CYS A 118 13.09 -0.48 -33.31
N GLY A 119 14.15 -0.08 -32.61
CA GLY A 119 15.23 0.72 -33.19
C GLY A 119 16.07 -0.08 -34.17
N LEU A 120 16.33 -1.35 -33.85
CA LEU A 120 17.03 -2.29 -34.74
C LEU A 120 16.30 -2.48 -36.07
N GLN A 121 14.98 -2.53 -36.04
CA GLN A 121 14.15 -2.74 -37.22
C GLN A 121 13.87 -1.45 -38.00
N ARG A 122 14.08 -0.27 -37.39
CA ARG A 122 13.80 1.05 -38.00
C ARG A 122 14.99 2.00 -37.82
N PRO A 123 16.11 1.78 -38.55
CA PRO A 123 17.29 2.62 -38.44
C PRO A 123 16.97 4.10 -38.69
N GLY A 124 17.43 4.98 -37.79
CA GLY A 124 17.19 6.43 -37.86
C GLY A 124 15.80 6.90 -37.40
N HIS A 125 14.86 6.00 -37.08
CA HIS A 125 13.53 6.37 -36.61
C HIS A 125 13.59 7.23 -35.33
N PHE A 126 14.32 6.76 -34.32
CA PHE A 126 14.43 7.45 -33.03
C PHE A 126 15.24 8.75 -33.10
N ASP A 127 16.20 8.86 -34.02
CA ASP A 127 16.86 10.15 -34.31
C ASP A 127 15.84 11.16 -34.86
N GLY A 128 14.97 10.71 -35.76
CA GLY A 128 13.85 11.50 -36.27
C GLY A 128 12.92 11.98 -35.17
N VAL A 129 12.58 11.09 -34.22
CA VAL A 129 11.76 11.41 -33.04
C VAL A 129 12.48 12.40 -32.12
N ALA A 130 13.73 12.12 -31.74
CA ALA A 130 14.51 12.97 -30.83
C ALA A 130 14.64 14.39 -31.37
N VAL A 131 14.88 14.55 -32.67
CA VAL A 131 14.98 15.86 -33.32
C VAL A 131 13.63 16.58 -33.31
N VAL A 132 12.54 15.95 -33.72
CA VAL A 132 11.24 16.65 -33.77
C VAL A 132 10.74 17.03 -32.38
N VAL A 133 10.89 16.14 -31.40
CA VAL A 133 10.46 16.38 -30.02
C VAL A 133 11.28 17.51 -29.39
N THR A 134 12.61 17.52 -29.59
CA THR A 134 13.47 18.62 -29.12
C THR A 134 13.06 19.95 -29.74
N LYS A 135 12.74 19.98 -31.05
CA LYS A 135 12.25 21.21 -31.68
C LYS A 135 10.93 21.66 -31.09
N LEU A 136 9.98 20.74 -30.89
CA LEU A 136 8.69 21.05 -30.29
C LEU A 136 8.84 21.56 -28.85
N PHE A 137 9.72 20.97 -28.04
CA PHE A 137 10.03 21.46 -26.69
C PHE A 137 10.61 22.87 -26.70
N ASN A 138 11.51 23.17 -27.63
CA ASN A 138 12.06 24.53 -27.77
C ASN A 138 11.00 25.56 -28.20
N ILE A 139 10.03 25.15 -29.01
CA ILE A 139 8.94 26.02 -29.50
C ILE A 139 7.88 26.24 -28.39
N VAL A 140 7.39 25.15 -27.79
CA VAL A 140 6.29 25.17 -26.82
C VAL A 140 6.76 25.61 -25.44
N GLN A 141 7.97 25.21 -25.03
CA GLN A 141 8.54 25.41 -23.69
C GLN A 141 7.57 24.98 -22.57
N PRO A 142 7.14 23.70 -22.55
CA PRO A 142 6.19 23.21 -21.55
C PRO A 142 6.85 22.96 -20.19
N ASN A 143 6.04 22.92 -19.14
CA ASN A 143 6.45 22.39 -17.83
C ASN A 143 6.38 20.85 -17.83
N PHE A 144 5.30 20.31 -18.39
CA PHE A 144 5.04 18.88 -18.46
C PHE A 144 4.81 18.45 -19.92
N ALA A 145 5.39 17.32 -20.31
CA ALA A 145 5.14 16.70 -21.61
C ALA A 145 4.61 15.27 -21.43
N PHE A 146 3.51 14.95 -22.08
CA PHE A 146 2.77 13.69 -21.88
C PHE A 146 2.93 12.77 -23.09
N PHE A 147 3.33 11.53 -22.83
CA PHE A 147 3.53 10.51 -23.86
C PHE A 147 2.90 9.20 -23.40
N GLY A 148 2.33 8.44 -24.34
CA GLY A 148 1.76 7.14 -24.04
C GLY A 148 2.84 6.09 -23.74
N GLN A 149 2.62 5.26 -22.72
CA GLN A 149 3.48 4.12 -22.39
C GLN A 149 3.43 3.01 -23.44
N LYS A 150 2.48 3.05 -24.38
CA LYS A 150 2.38 2.06 -25.47
C LYS A 150 3.65 2.03 -26.33
N ASP A 151 4.22 3.20 -26.60
CA ASP A 151 5.49 3.37 -27.29
C ASP A 151 6.61 3.55 -26.25
N TYR A 152 6.76 2.58 -25.34
CA TYR A 152 7.63 2.71 -24.16
C TYR A 152 9.09 3.02 -24.54
N GLN A 153 9.61 2.43 -25.63
CA GLN A 153 10.97 2.74 -26.11
C GLN A 153 11.12 4.21 -26.51
N GLN A 154 10.08 4.79 -27.13
CA GLN A 154 10.04 6.21 -27.46
C GLN A 154 10.05 7.08 -26.20
N LEU A 155 9.23 6.72 -25.21
CA LEU A 155 9.18 7.43 -23.92
C LEU A 155 10.55 7.41 -23.22
N ALA A 156 11.23 6.28 -23.19
CA ALA A 156 12.56 6.15 -22.61
C ALA A 156 13.61 6.99 -23.35
N VAL A 157 13.62 6.96 -24.70
CA VAL A 157 14.48 7.84 -25.52
C VAL A 157 14.25 9.31 -25.18
N ILE A 158 12.99 9.73 -25.08
CA ILE A 158 12.66 11.14 -24.80
C ILE A 158 13.06 11.54 -23.38
N LYS A 159 12.83 10.67 -22.38
CA LYS A 159 13.34 10.88 -21.01
C LYS A 159 14.86 11.01 -20.98
N GLN A 160 15.57 10.19 -21.75
CA GLN A 160 17.02 10.25 -21.87
C GLN A 160 17.48 11.58 -22.48
N VAL A 161 16.86 12.03 -23.58
CA VAL A 161 17.15 13.33 -24.22
C VAL A 161 16.93 14.49 -23.25
N VAL A 162 15.81 14.51 -22.53
CA VAL A 162 15.49 15.57 -21.56
C VAL A 162 16.51 15.62 -20.43
N ARG A 163 16.89 14.46 -19.89
CA ARG A 163 17.91 14.33 -18.85
C ARG A 163 19.27 14.83 -19.34
N ASP A 164 19.76 14.29 -20.45
CA ASP A 164 21.12 14.53 -20.91
C ASP A 164 21.33 15.96 -21.40
N LEU A 165 20.28 16.57 -21.97
CA LEU A 165 20.31 17.95 -22.43
C LEU A 165 19.86 18.96 -21.35
N ASN A 166 19.64 18.50 -20.11
CA ASN A 166 19.22 19.32 -18.96
C ASN A 166 17.98 20.19 -19.29
N MET A 167 17.01 19.62 -20.00
CA MET A 167 15.80 20.35 -20.36
C MET A 167 14.91 20.49 -19.12
N PRO A 168 14.42 21.71 -18.79
CA PRO A 168 13.59 21.95 -17.61
C PRO A 168 12.13 21.54 -17.86
N ILE A 169 11.93 20.27 -18.21
CA ILE A 169 10.64 19.68 -18.61
C ILE A 169 10.49 18.35 -17.89
N GLU A 170 9.34 18.09 -17.27
CA GLU A 170 9.01 16.79 -16.73
C GLU A 170 8.23 15.94 -17.74
N VAL A 171 8.73 14.74 -18.05
CA VAL A 171 8.13 13.84 -19.03
C VAL A 171 7.29 12.78 -18.34
N ILE A 172 5.97 12.90 -18.50
CA ILE A 172 4.97 12.03 -17.88
C ILE A 172 4.57 10.92 -18.85
N GLY A 173 4.74 9.67 -18.42
CA GLY A 173 4.25 8.49 -19.12
C GLY A 173 2.81 8.19 -18.71
N VAL A 174 1.90 8.15 -19.67
CA VAL A 174 0.49 7.85 -19.43
C VAL A 174 0.19 6.39 -19.77
N PRO A 175 -0.55 5.66 -18.91
CA PRO A 175 -0.90 4.25 -19.13
C PRO A 175 -1.54 3.98 -20.49
N ILE A 176 -1.30 2.77 -21.00
CA ILE A 176 -1.83 2.30 -22.27
C ILE A 176 -3.35 2.28 -22.20
N ALA A 177 -4.01 3.02 -23.09
CA ALA A 177 -5.44 2.91 -23.27
C ALA A 177 -5.77 1.63 -24.06
N ARG A 178 -6.68 0.83 -23.51
CA ARG A 178 -7.08 -0.46 -24.08
C ARG A 178 -8.57 -0.43 -24.45
N ALA A 179 -8.95 -1.21 -25.45
CA ALA A 179 -10.35 -1.56 -25.70
C ALA A 179 -10.88 -2.48 -24.59
N GLU A 180 -12.19 -2.72 -24.55
CA GLU A 180 -12.81 -3.59 -23.53
C GLU A 180 -12.26 -5.02 -23.54
N ASP A 181 -11.84 -5.51 -24.70
CA ASP A 181 -11.19 -6.81 -24.87
C ASP A 181 -9.69 -6.81 -24.56
N GLY A 182 -9.13 -5.68 -24.15
CA GLY A 182 -7.72 -5.54 -23.75
C GLY A 182 -6.77 -5.14 -24.88
N LEU A 183 -7.21 -5.06 -26.14
CA LEU A 183 -6.36 -4.63 -27.24
C LEU A 183 -5.87 -3.18 -27.03
N ALA A 184 -4.56 -2.97 -27.06
CA ALA A 184 -3.97 -1.64 -26.98
C ALA A 184 -4.43 -0.77 -28.17
N LEU A 185 -5.04 0.38 -27.86
CA LEU A 185 -5.58 1.29 -28.87
C LEU A 185 -4.46 1.94 -29.70
N SER A 186 -4.64 1.93 -31.01
CA SER A 186 -3.69 2.40 -32.01
C SER A 186 -4.42 2.83 -33.28
N SER A 187 -3.94 3.88 -33.94
CA SER A 187 -4.43 4.27 -35.27
C SER A 187 -4.30 3.13 -36.29
N ARG A 188 -3.30 2.25 -36.12
CA ARG A 188 -3.08 1.06 -36.97
C ARG A 188 -4.13 -0.04 -36.80
N ASN A 189 -4.95 -0.02 -35.74
CA ASN A 189 -5.98 -1.05 -35.56
C ASN A 189 -7.03 -1.02 -36.69
N GLY A 190 -7.22 0.12 -37.36
CA GLY A 190 -8.11 0.24 -38.52
C GLY A 190 -7.66 -0.55 -39.75
N TYR A 191 -6.43 -1.07 -39.78
CA TYR A 191 -5.91 -1.90 -40.87
C TYR A 191 -6.17 -3.40 -40.67
N LEU A 192 -6.67 -3.80 -39.49
CA LEU A 192 -7.00 -5.18 -39.19
C LEU A 192 -8.30 -5.58 -39.92
N SER A 193 -8.32 -6.80 -40.48
CA SER A 193 -9.58 -7.42 -40.88
C SER A 193 -10.44 -7.71 -39.64
N GLU A 194 -11.73 -7.99 -39.83
CA GLU A 194 -12.63 -8.35 -38.72
C GLU A 194 -12.12 -9.59 -37.97
N GLN A 195 -11.62 -10.58 -38.71
CA GLN A 195 -11.02 -11.79 -38.14
C GLN A 195 -9.73 -11.48 -37.37
N ASP A 196 -8.82 -10.70 -37.95
CA ASP A 196 -7.58 -10.30 -37.28
C ASP A 196 -7.86 -9.47 -36.02
N ARG A 197 -8.89 -8.61 -36.06
CA ARG A 197 -9.29 -7.79 -34.91
C ARG A 197 -9.76 -8.65 -33.75
N GLN A 198 -10.45 -9.77 -33.99
CA GLN A 198 -10.87 -10.70 -32.95
C GLN A 198 -9.69 -11.48 -32.35
N THR A 199 -8.64 -11.74 -33.14
CA THR A 199 -7.43 -12.44 -32.67
C THR A 199 -6.47 -11.53 -31.91
N ALA A 200 -6.36 -10.26 -32.29
CA ALA A 200 -5.38 -9.31 -31.75
C ALA A 200 -5.29 -9.20 -30.19
N PRO A 201 -6.39 -9.32 -29.42
CA PRO A 201 -6.34 -9.33 -27.94
C PRO A 201 -5.46 -10.43 -27.32
N VAL A 202 -5.10 -11.47 -28.07
CA VAL A 202 -4.18 -12.53 -27.60
C VAL A 202 -2.86 -11.95 -27.07
N ILE A 203 -2.37 -10.83 -27.65
CA ILE A 203 -1.14 -10.17 -27.20
C ILE A 203 -1.24 -9.76 -25.73
N PHE A 204 -2.31 -9.06 -25.36
CA PHE A 204 -2.50 -8.61 -23.99
C PHE A 204 -2.75 -9.79 -23.05
N LYS A 205 -3.54 -10.79 -23.50
CA LYS A 205 -3.76 -12.02 -22.74
C LYS A 205 -2.45 -12.73 -22.41
N SER A 206 -1.56 -12.91 -23.38
CA SER A 206 -0.23 -13.52 -23.18
C SER A 206 0.63 -12.70 -22.21
N LEU A 207 0.58 -11.36 -22.29
CA LEU A 207 1.30 -10.49 -21.34
C LEU A 207 0.75 -10.61 -19.90
N THR A 208 -0.57 -10.68 -19.72
CA THR A 208 -1.16 -10.86 -18.39
C THR A 208 -0.91 -12.25 -17.81
N THR A 209 -0.89 -13.29 -18.65
CA THR A 209 -0.48 -14.64 -18.21
C THR A 209 0.99 -14.65 -17.83
N ALA A 210 1.83 -13.92 -18.57
CA ALA A 210 3.25 -13.81 -18.27
C ALA A 210 3.51 -13.16 -16.90
N GLU A 211 2.81 -12.08 -16.56
CA GLU A 211 2.85 -11.49 -15.20
C GLU A 211 2.52 -12.54 -14.13
N GLN A 212 1.41 -13.27 -14.28
CA GLN A 212 1.02 -14.33 -13.34
C GLN A 212 2.08 -15.43 -13.21
N ASP A 213 2.67 -15.84 -14.32
CA ASP A 213 3.69 -16.88 -14.37
C ASP A 213 5.01 -16.44 -13.71
N LEU A 214 5.41 -15.18 -13.89
CA LEU A 214 6.57 -14.60 -13.22
C LEU A 214 6.39 -14.61 -11.70
N HIS A 215 5.23 -14.16 -11.21
CA HIS A 215 4.90 -14.19 -9.78
C HIS A 215 4.66 -15.60 -9.22
N ALA A 216 4.40 -16.59 -10.09
CA ALA A 216 4.36 -18.01 -9.73
C ALA A 216 5.76 -18.69 -9.72
N GLY A 217 6.83 -17.93 -9.97
CA GLY A 217 8.21 -18.41 -9.91
C GLY A 217 8.70 -19.10 -11.18
N LYS A 218 7.99 -18.98 -12.32
CA LYS A 218 8.53 -19.44 -13.60
C LYS A 218 9.72 -18.57 -14.01
N THR A 219 10.67 -19.18 -14.73
CA THR A 219 11.83 -18.42 -15.20
C THR A 219 11.41 -17.42 -16.27
N LEU A 220 12.08 -16.27 -16.32
CA LEU A 220 11.83 -15.25 -17.34
C LEU A 220 11.99 -15.81 -18.76
N ALA A 221 12.94 -16.72 -18.96
CA ALA A 221 13.17 -17.39 -20.25
C ALA A 221 11.96 -18.22 -20.69
N ASP A 222 11.39 -19.02 -19.78
CA ASP A 222 10.20 -19.85 -20.06
C ASP A 222 8.98 -18.98 -20.34
N VAL A 223 8.80 -17.90 -19.58
CA VAL A 223 7.71 -16.94 -19.77
C VAL A 223 7.78 -16.29 -21.16
N LEU A 224 8.96 -15.81 -21.56
CA LEU A 224 9.15 -15.24 -22.90
C LEU A 224 8.94 -16.28 -24.01
N ALA A 225 9.32 -17.55 -23.80
CA ALA A 225 9.05 -18.63 -24.74
C ALA A 225 7.53 -18.92 -24.87
N GLN A 226 6.81 -18.95 -23.75
CA GLN A 226 5.37 -19.18 -23.71
C GLN A 226 4.58 -18.08 -24.42
N ILE A 227 4.98 -16.81 -24.25
CA ILE A 227 4.40 -15.70 -25.02
C ILE A 227 4.61 -15.96 -26.51
N ARG A 228 5.83 -16.28 -26.96
CA ARG A 228 6.11 -16.52 -28.39
C ARG A 228 5.25 -17.64 -28.97
N GLU A 229 5.14 -18.77 -28.26
CA GLU A 229 4.32 -19.90 -28.65
C GLU A 229 2.84 -19.50 -28.78
N SER A 230 2.29 -18.86 -27.74
CA SER A 230 0.90 -18.41 -27.72
C SER A 230 0.56 -17.44 -28.86
N LEU A 231 1.50 -16.59 -29.27
CA LEU A 231 1.31 -15.67 -30.39
C LEU A 231 1.38 -16.40 -31.74
N ASN A 232 2.34 -17.31 -31.92
CA ASN A 232 2.48 -18.09 -33.13
C ASN A 232 1.26 -19.01 -33.37
N ASP A 233 0.76 -19.66 -32.31
CA ASP A 233 -0.42 -20.52 -32.37
C ASP A 233 -1.70 -19.75 -32.76
N ALA A 234 -1.77 -18.47 -32.38
CA ALA A 234 -2.84 -17.56 -32.77
C ALA A 234 -2.65 -16.98 -34.19
N GLY A 235 -1.59 -17.37 -34.91
CA GLY A 235 -1.31 -16.94 -36.28
C GLY A 235 -0.58 -15.60 -36.40
N LEU A 236 0.00 -15.08 -35.32
CA LEU A 236 0.84 -13.89 -35.37
C LEU A 236 2.28 -14.27 -35.73
N LEU A 237 2.88 -13.51 -36.65
CA LEU A 237 4.31 -13.61 -36.93
C LEU A 237 5.08 -12.71 -35.95
N VAL A 238 5.71 -13.31 -34.94
CA VAL A 238 6.45 -12.58 -33.91
C VAL A 238 7.71 -11.95 -34.49
N ASP A 239 7.83 -10.62 -34.35
CA ASP A 239 9.05 -9.87 -34.66
C ASP A 239 10.04 -9.97 -33.47
N TYR A 240 9.55 -9.71 -32.25
CA TYR A 240 10.29 -9.95 -31.01
C TYR A 240 9.34 -10.09 -29.82
N VAL A 241 9.83 -10.81 -28.80
CA VAL A 241 9.26 -10.86 -27.44
C VAL A 241 10.43 -10.79 -26.49
N GLU A 242 10.52 -9.75 -25.68
CA GLU A 242 11.71 -9.47 -24.86
C GLU A 242 11.36 -8.81 -23.53
N ALA A 243 12.22 -9.00 -22.54
CA ALA A 243 12.15 -8.28 -21.27
C ALA A 243 13.29 -7.28 -21.18
N ARG A 244 13.01 -6.10 -20.62
CA ARG A 244 14.00 -5.08 -20.29
C ARG A 244 13.70 -4.46 -18.94
N SER A 245 14.68 -3.81 -18.33
CA SER A 245 14.42 -2.93 -17.19
C SER A 245 13.61 -1.70 -17.65
N PRO A 246 13.04 -0.89 -16.73
CA PRO A 246 12.43 0.39 -17.07
C PRO A 246 13.36 1.36 -17.82
N ALA A 247 14.68 1.19 -17.66
CA ALA A 247 15.73 1.92 -18.38
C ALA A 247 16.16 1.25 -19.70
N LEU A 248 15.44 0.23 -20.16
CA LEU A 248 15.67 -0.54 -21.39
C LEU A 248 16.96 -1.37 -21.42
N GLN A 249 17.54 -1.69 -20.27
CA GLN A 249 18.67 -2.61 -20.20
C GLN A 249 18.20 -4.05 -20.33
N LYS A 250 19.03 -4.94 -20.90
CA LYS A 250 18.73 -6.37 -21.01
C LYS A 250 18.58 -6.99 -19.62
N VAL A 251 17.58 -7.86 -19.48
CA VAL A 251 17.27 -8.56 -18.23
C VAL A 251 17.15 -10.05 -18.52
N GLU A 252 17.88 -10.86 -17.76
CA GLU A 252 17.89 -12.32 -17.90
C GLU A 252 17.06 -13.03 -16.82
N GLN A 253 16.81 -12.36 -15.69
CA GLN A 253 16.09 -12.88 -14.53
C GLN A 253 15.05 -11.87 -14.05
N PHE A 254 13.96 -12.35 -13.44
CA PHE A 254 12.95 -11.49 -12.84
C PHE A 254 13.30 -11.24 -11.36
N ASP A 255 14.30 -10.39 -11.13
CA ASP A 255 14.83 -9.98 -9.82
C ASP A 255 14.73 -8.46 -9.59
N GLN A 256 14.20 -7.75 -10.56
CA GLN A 256 14.01 -6.30 -10.59
C GLN A 256 12.78 -5.96 -11.44
N ASP A 257 12.31 -4.72 -11.39
CA ASP A 257 11.24 -4.26 -12.28
C ASP A 257 11.58 -4.55 -13.74
N VAL A 258 10.61 -5.10 -14.47
CA VAL A 258 10.74 -5.40 -15.89
C VAL A 258 9.62 -4.78 -16.69
N VAL A 259 9.88 -4.61 -17.97
CA VAL A 259 8.90 -4.29 -18.98
C VAL A 259 8.99 -5.38 -20.03
N LEU A 260 7.90 -6.13 -20.18
CA LEU A 260 7.73 -7.15 -21.21
C LEU A 260 7.28 -6.46 -22.49
N PHE A 261 8.00 -6.69 -23.58
CA PHE A 261 7.76 -6.10 -24.89
C PHE A 261 7.33 -7.15 -25.88
N VAL A 262 6.29 -6.84 -26.66
CA VAL A 262 5.84 -7.67 -27.78
C VAL A 262 5.76 -6.80 -29.03
N ALA A 263 6.33 -7.31 -30.13
CA ALA A 263 6.00 -6.85 -31.48
C ALA A 263 5.71 -8.06 -32.36
N ALA A 264 4.59 -8.02 -33.08
CA ALA A 264 4.19 -9.10 -33.98
C ALA A 264 3.33 -8.57 -35.13
N LYS A 265 3.33 -9.28 -36.26
CA LYS A 265 2.47 -9.00 -37.41
C LYS A 265 1.26 -9.91 -37.39
N LEU A 266 0.10 -9.32 -37.60
CA LEU A 266 -1.15 -10.02 -37.83
C LEU A 266 -1.72 -9.55 -39.18
N GLY A 267 -1.76 -10.46 -40.15
CA GLY A 267 -1.93 -10.10 -41.55
C GLY A 267 -0.81 -9.15 -42.03
N LYS A 268 -1.18 -7.95 -42.50
CA LYS A 268 -0.23 -6.90 -42.91
C LYS A 268 0.09 -5.90 -41.79
N THR A 269 -0.61 -5.99 -40.66
CA THR A 269 -0.56 -4.98 -39.61
C THR A 269 0.45 -5.39 -38.54
N ARG A 270 1.46 -4.54 -38.31
CA ARG A 270 2.40 -4.71 -37.21
C ARG A 270 1.82 -4.10 -35.93
N LEU A 271 1.62 -4.92 -34.92
CA LEU A 271 1.13 -4.54 -33.60
C LEU A 271 2.30 -4.52 -32.61
N ILE A 272 2.21 -3.62 -31.64
CA ILE A 272 3.12 -3.55 -30.49
C ILE A 272 2.29 -3.43 -29.23
N ASP A 273 2.78 -4.06 -28.17
CA ASP A 273 2.24 -3.92 -26.82
C ASP A 273 3.38 -4.09 -25.81
N ASN A 274 3.16 -3.62 -24.60
CA ASN A 274 4.05 -3.87 -23.49
C ASN A 274 3.28 -3.91 -22.17
N LEU A 275 3.86 -4.59 -21.19
CA LEU A 275 3.37 -4.64 -19.82
C LEU A 275 4.55 -4.39 -18.88
N GLN A 276 4.40 -3.39 -18.02
CA GLN A 276 5.34 -3.15 -16.93
C GLN A 276 4.93 -4.04 -15.76
N ASP A 277 5.86 -4.88 -15.32
CA ASP A 277 5.70 -5.74 -14.16
C ASP A 277 6.71 -5.30 -13.11
N ARG A 278 6.19 -4.99 -11.92
CA ARG A 278 7.05 -4.60 -10.80
C ARG A 278 7.49 -5.87 -10.11
N HIS A 279 8.80 -6.05 -9.99
CA HIS A 279 9.29 -7.08 -9.10
C HIS A 279 8.94 -6.62 -7.70
N ALA A 280 8.06 -7.37 -7.03
CA ALA A 280 7.66 -7.08 -5.66
C ALA A 280 8.91 -7.23 -4.77
N MET A 281 9.67 -6.14 -4.63
CA MET A 281 10.80 -6.06 -3.72
C MET A 281 10.26 -6.23 -2.32
N LYS A 282 10.48 -7.42 -1.75
CA LYS A 282 10.03 -7.77 -0.40
C LYS A 282 10.58 -6.73 0.57
N ARG A 283 9.71 -6.17 1.42
CA ARG A 283 10.11 -5.16 2.40
C ARG A 283 10.41 -5.84 3.72
N ILE A 284 11.70 -5.87 4.07
CA ILE A 284 12.20 -6.50 5.29
C ILE A 284 12.40 -5.39 6.31
N LEU A 285 11.59 -5.38 7.37
CA LEU A 285 11.75 -4.48 8.50
C LEU A 285 12.66 -5.13 9.55
N ILE A 286 13.69 -4.43 9.96
CA ILE A 286 14.52 -4.82 11.09
C ILE A 286 14.22 -3.88 12.24
N VAL A 287 13.69 -4.43 13.34
CA VAL A 287 13.39 -3.68 14.56
C VAL A 287 14.48 -3.93 15.58
N THR A 288 15.17 -2.88 15.97
CA THR A 288 16.25 -2.94 16.96
C THR A 288 16.29 -1.67 17.80
N GLY A 289 17.11 -1.67 18.85
CA GLY A 289 17.16 -0.58 19.82
C GLY A 289 17.66 -1.05 21.16
N GLN A 290 17.82 -0.11 22.09
CA GLN A 290 18.27 -0.38 23.46
C GLN A 290 17.32 -1.35 24.16
N SER A 291 17.83 -2.20 25.05
CA SER A 291 16.99 -3.11 25.80
C SER A 291 16.03 -2.32 26.68
N GLY A 292 14.73 -2.63 26.62
CA GLY A 292 13.68 -1.86 27.32
C GLY A 292 13.13 -0.65 26.54
N SER A 293 13.62 -0.39 25.33
CA SER A 293 13.14 0.71 24.48
C SER A 293 11.78 0.47 23.80
N GLY A 294 11.21 -0.74 23.94
CA GLY A 294 9.89 -1.07 23.38
C GLY A 294 9.91 -1.96 22.13
N LYS A 295 11.00 -2.67 21.84
CA LYS A 295 11.14 -3.54 20.66
C LYS A 295 10.03 -4.59 20.53
N SER A 296 9.69 -5.30 21.60
CA SER A 296 8.60 -6.28 21.58
C SER A 296 7.24 -5.62 21.32
N SER A 297 7.01 -4.42 21.86
CA SER A 297 5.80 -3.64 21.57
C SER A 297 5.74 -3.17 20.12
N ALA A 298 6.87 -2.78 19.54
CA ALA A 298 6.96 -2.43 18.12
C ALA A 298 6.72 -3.64 17.20
N LEU A 299 7.26 -4.82 17.52
CA LEU A 299 7.00 -6.05 16.76
C LEU A 299 5.51 -6.44 16.85
N GLN A 300 4.91 -6.37 18.04
CA GLN A 300 3.48 -6.66 18.20
C GLN A 300 2.61 -5.70 17.38
N VAL A 301 2.96 -4.41 17.32
CA VAL A 301 2.30 -3.45 16.43
C VAL A 301 2.47 -3.86 14.96
N LEU A 302 3.65 -4.31 14.55
CA LEU A 302 3.89 -4.76 13.19
C LEU A 302 3.09 -6.04 12.85
N GLU A 303 2.93 -6.96 13.80
CA GLU A 303 2.03 -8.13 13.66
C GLU A 303 0.58 -7.69 13.41
N ASP A 304 0.08 -6.71 14.17
CA ASP A 304 -1.26 -6.13 13.95
C ASP A 304 -1.40 -5.47 12.56
N LEU A 305 -0.29 -5.02 11.98
CA LEU A 305 -0.22 -4.46 10.62
C LEU A 305 -0.01 -5.52 9.54
N GLY A 306 -0.05 -6.80 9.89
CA GLY A 306 0.06 -7.91 8.97
C GLY A 306 1.48 -8.34 8.64
N TYR A 307 2.49 -7.85 9.37
CA TYR A 307 3.86 -8.35 9.23
C TYR A 307 4.02 -9.71 9.92
N TYR A 308 4.65 -10.64 9.23
CA TYR A 308 5.17 -11.85 9.85
C TYR A 308 6.38 -11.46 10.72
N CYS A 309 6.24 -11.55 12.04
CA CYS A 309 7.27 -11.10 12.97
C CYS A 309 8.06 -12.25 13.59
N ILE A 310 9.38 -12.08 13.68
CA ILE A 310 10.28 -13.02 14.39
C ILE A 310 11.08 -12.22 15.41
N ASP A 311 10.91 -12.51 16.71
CA ASP A 311 11.67 -11.86 17.78
C ASP A 311 12.93 -12.67 18.19
N ASN A 312 13.96 -11.96 18.66
CA ASN A 312 15.23 -12.50 19.16
C ASN A 312 15.98 -13.42 18.18
N LEU A 313 15.98 -13.08 16.89
CA LEU A 313 16.67 -13.88 15.89
C LEU A 313 18.18 -13.54 15.85
N PRO A 314 19.10 -14.52 15.92
CA PRO A 314 20.51 -14.28 15.67
C PRO A 314 20.73 -13.76 14.25
N LEU A 315 21.51 -12.69 14.13
CA LEU A 315 21.80 -12.04 12.85
C LEU A 315 22.41 -13.01 11.81
N ALA A 316 23.25 -13.96 12.24
CA ALA A 316 23.83 -14.99 11.37
C ALA A 316 22.80 -15.87 10.63
N LEU A 317 21.62 -16.11 11.23
CA LEU A 317 20.60 -17.00 10.65
C LEU A 317 19.62 -16.26 9.74
N LEU A 318 19.72 -14.94 9.66
CA LEU A 318 18.80 -14.12 8.88
C LEU A 318 18.79 -14.47 7.39
N PRO A 319 19.94 -14.63 6.70
CA PRO A 319 19.93 -14.94 5.27
C PRO A 319 19.24 -16.28 4.97
N GLU A 320 19.51 -17.32 5.77
CA GLU A 320 18.92 -18.66 5.56
C GLU A 320 17.41 -18.68 5.79
N ILE A 321 16.93 -17.95 6.80
CA ILE A 321 15.50 -17.86 7.11
C ILE A 321 14.76 -17.06 6.04
N VAL A 322 15.33 -15.92 5.62
CA VAL A 322 14.76 -15.13 4.54
C VAL A 322 14.74 -15.93 3.25
N GLU A 323 15.83 -16.62 2.88
CA GLU A 323 15.88 -17.47 1.68
C GLU A 323 14.85 -18.60 1.72
N LYS A 324 14.63 -19.23 2.87
CA LYS A 324 13.62 -20.29 3.01
C LYS A 324 12.20 -19.75 2.87
N LEU A 325 11.89 -18.66 3.57
CA LEU A 325 10.57 -18.04 3.54
C LEU A 325 10.27 -17.39 2.17
N ASP A 326 11.31 -16.97 1.45
CA ASP A 326 11.26 -16.44 0.08
C ASP A 326 10.78 -17.51 -0.91
N ARG A 327 11.32 -18.73 -0.81
CA ARG A 327 10.93 -19.89 -1.64
C ARG A 327 9.49 -20.38 -1.40
N GLU A 328 8.92 -20.12 -0.23
CA GLU A 328 7.56 -20.56 0.13
C GLU A 328 6.47 -19.52 -0.23
N ASN A 329 6.84 -18.39 -0.87
CA ASN A 329 5.97 -17.28 -1.25
C ASN A 329 5.16 -16.64 -0.09
N ASN A 330 5.66 -16.76 1.14
CA ASN A 330 5.00 -16.29 2.37
C ASN A 330 5.59 -14.97 2.92
N LEU A 331 6.20 -14.13 2.08
CA LEU A 331 7.00 -12.96 2.51
C LEU A 331 6.61 -11.65 1.80
N GLU A 332 5.35 -11.22 1.87
CA GLU A 332 5.04 -9.85 1.44
C GLU A 332 5.42 -8.81 2.50
N LEU A 333 5.32 -9.14 3.80
CA LEU A 333 5.59 -8.26 4.93
C LEU A 333 6.34 -9.02 6.05
N LEU A 334 7.66 -8.81 6.19
CA LEU A 334 8.50 -9.45 7.21
C LEU A 334 9.07 -8.43 8.19
N ALA A 335 8.98 -8.71 9.50
CA ALA A 335 9.63 -7.90 10.52
C ALA A 335 10.49 -8.76 11.47
N LEU A 336 11.72 -8.32 11.73
CA LEU A 336 12.75 -9.10 12.40
C LEU A 336 13.28 -8.32 13.61
N GLY A 337 13.08 -8.88 14.81
CA GLY A 337 13.59 -8.37 16.07
C GLY A 337 15.03 -8.77 16.31
N VAL A 338 15.94 -7.79 16.29
CA VAL A 338 17.38 -8.02 16.52
C VAL A 338 17.77 -7.59 17.95
N ASP A 339 18.52 -8.44 18.64
CA ASP A 339 19.03 -8.20 20.01
C ASP A 339 20.53 -7.83 20.00
N VAL A 340 20.98 -7.06 21.01
CA VAL A 340 22.39 -6.67 21.14
C VAL A 340 23.32 -7.86 21.38
N ARG A 341 22.80 -8.98 21.90
CA ARG A 341 23.54 -10.22 22.11
C ARG A 341 24.13 -10.79 20.82
N SER A 342 23.52 -10.49 19.67
CA SER A 342 23.98 -10.86 18.32
C SER A 342 24.82 -9.79 17.61
N ALA A 343 24.94 -8.57 18.16
CA ALA A 343 25.51 -7.43 17.43
C ALA A 343 27.04 -7.47 17.23
N LYS A 344 27.77 -8.30 17.98
CA LYS A 344 29.24 -8.27 18.02
C LYS A 344 29.93 -8.92 16.81
N GLU A 345 29.25 -9.78 16.05
CA GLU A 345 29.89 -10.61 15.00
C GLU A 345 29.23 -10.56 13.60
N ASP A 346 28.02 -10.00 13.42
CA ASP A 346 27.19 -10.30 12.23
C ASP A 346 26.68 -9.09 11.41
N LEU A 347 27.35 -7.94 11.43
CA LEU A 347 26.96 -6.81 10.56
C LEU A 347 27.02 -7.13 9.06
N GLN A 348 27.78 -8.15 8.66
CA GLN A 348 27.82 -8.65 7.28
C GLN A 348 26.48 -9.26 6.83
N GLY A 349 25.67 -9.78 7.76
CA GLY A 349 24.36 -10.35 7.44
C GLY A 349 23.36 -9.32 6.90
N PHE A 350 23.44 -8.06 7.38
CA PHE A 350 22.58 -6.97 6.87
C PHE A 350 22.82 -6.67 5.39
N ASP A 351 24.08 -6.65 4.95
CA ASP A 351 24.42 -6.37 3.56
C ASP A 351 23.99 -7.53 2.63
N GLN A 352 23.96 -8.75 3.15
CA GLN A 352 23.46 -9.93 2.41
C GLN A 352 21.93 -9.90 2.23
N LEU A 353 21.19 -9.34 3.20
CA LEU A 353 19.74 -9.22 3.13
C LEU A 353 19.24 -8.30 2.00
N GLN A 354 20.06 -7.32 1.58
CA GLN A 354 19.73 -6.44 0.45
C GLN A 354 19.53 -7.22 -0.87
N LYS A 355 20.05 -8.45 -0.98
CA LYS A 355 19.83 -9.33 -2.14
C LYS A 355 18.42 -9.89 -2.21
N HIS A 356 17.70 -9.92 -1.09
CA HIS A 356 16.37 -10.53 -0.99
C HIS A 356 15.23 -9.50 -0.92
N GLY A 357 15.56 -8.21 -0.83
CA GLY A 357 14.55 -7.16 -0.71
C GLY A 357 15.10 -5.83 -0.21
N SER A 358 14.21 -4.86 -0.07
CA SER A 358 14.53 -3.59 0.58
C SER A 358 14.58 -3.79 2.10
N VAL A 359 15.68 -3.36 2.73
CA VAL A 359 15.89 -3.52 4.17
C VAL A 359 15.75 -2.17 4.85
N ASP A 360 14.73 -2.03 5.68
CA ASP A 360 14.45 -0.84 6.47
C ASP A 360 14.76 -1.13 7.95
N VAL A 361 15.55 -0.27 8.59
CA VAL A 361 15.98 -0.46 9.98
C VAL A 361 15.29 0.57 10.86
N ILE A 362 14.39 0.09 11.73
CA ILE A 362 13.73 0.86 12.78
C ILE A 362 14.57 0.76 14.05
N TYR A 363 15.12 1.89 14.48
CA TYR A 363 15.91 2.00 15.69
C TYR A 363 15.16 2.75 16.79
N LEU A 364 14.86 2.03 17.88
CA LEU A 364 14.16 2.55 19.06
C LEU A 364 15.15 3.07 20.11
N THR A 365 14.93 4.30 20.58
CA THR A 365 15.73 4.94 21.64
C THR A 365 14.88 5.32 22.84
N THR A 366 15.50 5.37 24.02
CA THR A 366 14.86 5.85 25.25
C THR A 366 15.91 6.54 26.13
N ARG A 367 15.54 7.56 26.91
CA ARG A 367 16.46 8.15 27.90
C ARG A 367 16.86 7.13 28.97
N ASP A 368 18.12 7.22 29.42
CA ASP A 368 18.72 6.25 30.35
C ASP A 368 17.97 6.13 31.67
N GLN A 369 17.49 7.26 32.21
CA GLN A 369 16.72 7.28 33.46
C GLN A 369 15.42 6.47 33.34
N GLU A 370 14.78 6.54 32.17
CA GLU A 370 13.54 5.84 31.89
C GLU A 370 13.79 4.36 31.63
N LEU A 371 14.88 4.00 30.94
CA LEU A 371 15.32 2.60 30.83
C LEU A 371 15.59 1.98 32.19
N ILE A 372 16.28 2.68 33.09
CA ILE A 372 16.55 2.24 34.46
C ILE A 372 15.23 2.02 35.22
N SER A 373 14.27 2.92 35.08
CA SER A 373 12.92 2.78 35.64
C SER A 373 12.21 1.52 35.12
N ARG A 374 12.22 1.29 33.79
CA ARG A 374 11.60 0.13 33.14
C ARG A 374 12.25 -1.20 33.53
N PHE A 375 13.56 -1.24 33.68
CA PHE A 375 14.29 -2.42 34.18
C PHE A 375 13.97 -2.70 35.66
N SER A 376 13.85 -1.64 36.45
CA SER A 376 13.46 -1.74 37.87
C SER A 376 12.01 -2.27 38.01
N ALA A 377 11.10 -1.82 37.15
CA ALA A 377 9.70 -2.23 37.14
C ALA A 377 9.50 -3.67 36.63
N SER A 378 10.18 -4.05 35.54
CA SER A 378 10.05 -5.39 34.93
C SER A 378 10.80 -6.50 35.68
N ARG A 379 11.73 -6.14 36.57
CA ARG A 379 12.63 -7.07 37.31
C ARG A 379 13.39 -8.04 36.42
N ARG A 380 13.50 -7.78 35.11
CA ARG A 380 14.29 -8.58 34.18
C ARG A 380 15.75 -8.09 34.23
N PRO A 381 16.74 -9.00 34.28
CA PRO A 381 18.14 -8.59 34.20
C PRO A 381 18.44 -8.03 32.80
N HIS A 382 19.28 -7.00 32.75
CA HIS A 382 19.81 -6.48 31.49
C HIS A 382 20.62 -7.57 30.76
N PRO A 383 20.56 -7.71 29.42
CA PRO A 383 21.28 -8.78 28.70
C PRO A 383 22.80 -8.83 28.93
N LEU A 384 23.39 -7.69 29.27
CA LEU A 384 24.82 -7.53 29.61
C LEU A 384 25.11 -7.57 31.12
N SER A 385 24.13 -7.89 31.98
CA SER A 385 24.29 -7.84 33.45
C SER A 385 25.37 -8.75 34.00
N ASN A 386 25.73 -9.81 33.27
CA ASN A 386 26.77 -10.76 33.68
C ASN A 386 28.19 -10.25 33.36
N ARG A 387 28.32 -9.12 32.66
CA ARG A 387 29.61 -8.58 32.17
C ARG A 387 30.03 -7.29 32.86
N PHE A 388 29.11 -6.58 33.51
CA PHE A 388 29.35 -5.28 34.12
C PHE A 388 28.74 -5.20 35.52
N GLN A 389 29.23 -4.26 36.34
CA GLN A 389 28.86 -4.19 37.76
C GLN A 389 27.62 -3.35 38.02
N SER A 390 27.27 -2.44 37.10
CA SER A 390 26.07 -1.61 37.21
C SER A 390 25.18 -1.67 35.97
N LEU A 391 23.88 -1.42 36.18
CA LEU A 391 22.91 -1.30 35.08
C LEU A 391 23.26 -0.14 34.15
N ASN A 392 23.83 0.95 34.69
CA ASN A 392 24.24 2.10 33.88
C ASN A 392 25.41 1.74 32.95
N GLU A 393 26.43 1.04 33.46
CA GLU A 393 27.52 0.50 32.62
C GLU A 393 26.97 -0.42 31.53
N CYS A 394 26.02 -1.29 31.87
CA CYS A 394 25.37 -2.16 30.91
C CYS A 394 24.68 -1.37 29.77
N ILE A 395 23.95 -0.30 30.10
CA ILE A 395 23.24 0.55 29.13
C ILE A 395 24.24 1.30 28.24
N GLN A 396 25.33 1.86 28.80
CA GLN A 396 26.32 2.59 27.99
C GLN A 396 27.06 1.65 27.04
N GLU A 397 27.45 0.47 27.50
CA GLU A 397 28.12 -0.53 26.65
C GLU A 397 27.18 -1.08 25.57
N GLU A 398 25.90 -1.26 25.90
CA GLU A 398 24.88 -1.61 24.91
C GLU A 398 24.76 -0.56 23.80
N LYS A 399 24.76 0.73 24.15
CA LYS A 399 24.76 1.82 23.15
C LYS A 399 25.97 1.76 22.24
N ASN A 400 27.16 1.55 22.79
CA ASN A 400 28.40 1.45 22.02
C ASN A 400 28.34 0.27 21.03
N LEU A 401 27.79 -0.86 21.45
CA LEU A 401 27.59 -2.03 20.60
C LEU A 401 26.55 -1.82 19.49
N LEU A 402 25.49 -1.06 19.78
CA LEU A 402 24.42 -0.78 18.82
C LEU A 402 24.72 0.39 17.88
N LEU A 403 25.72 1.21 18.16
CA LEU A 403 26.05 2.40 17.36
C LEU A 403 26.21 2.14 15.86
N PRO A 404 26.88 1.04 15.39
CA PRO A 404 26.97 0.75 13.96
C PRO A 404 25.62 0.43 13.30
N ILE A 405 24.68 -0.14 14.04
CA ILE A 405 23.31 -0.43 13.56
C ILE A 405 22.48 0.85 13.60
N GLN A 406 22.62 1.67 14.65
CA GLN A 406 21.97 2.96 14.78
C GLN A 406 22.31 3.89 13.61
N LEU A 407 23.58 3.95 13.20
CA LEU A 407 24.02 4.78 12.06
C LEU A 407 23.42 4.35 10.71
N ARG A 408 22.91 3.11 10.62
CA ARG A 408 22.26 2.57 9.42
C ARG A 408 20.72 2.61 9.50
N ALA A 409 20.16 3.13 10.60
CA ALA A 409 18.73 3.18 10.78
C ALA A 409 18.08 4.12 9.74
N THR A 410 17.13 3.59 8.96
CA THR A 410 16.27 4.43 8.10
C THR A 410 15.20 5.14 8.91
N VAL A 411 14.79 4.57 10.05
CA VAL A 411 13.76 5.13 10.92
C VAL A 411 14.23 5.18 12.37
N HIS A 412 14.29 6.39 12.94
CA HIS A 412 14.52 6.59 14.37
C HIS A 412 13.23 6.92 15.10
N ILE A 413 12.99 6.24 16.23
CA ILE A 413 11.83 6.47 17.10
C ILE A 413 12.30 6.60 18.56
N ASP A 414 12.09 7.77 19.14
CA ASP A 414 12.24 7.99 20.58
C ASP A 414 10.97 7.56 21.31
N THR A 415 11.11 6.66 22.29
CA THR A 415 10.02 6.09 23.10
C THR A 415 10.04 6.54 24.55
N THR A 416 10.84 7.57 24.90
CA THR A 416 11.01 8.06 26.28
C THR A 416 9.68 8.34 26.98
N ASP A 417 8.83 9.17 26.38
CA ASP A 417 7.56 9.59 26.97
C ASP A 417 6.36 9.02 26.20
N LYS A 418 6.55 7.89 25.51
CA LYS A 418 5.53 7.31 24.63
C LYS A 418 4.88 6.09 25.26
N SER A 419 3.55 6.05 25.21
CA SER A 419 2.78 4.83 25.46
C SER A 419 2.89 3.86 24.29
N VAL A 420 2.41 2.63 24.47
CA VAL A 420 2.33 1.64 23.38
C VAL A 420 1.43 2.14 22.24
N HIS A 421 0.39 2.92 22.58
CA HIS A 421 -0.48 3.57 21.58
C HIS A 421 0.28 4.62 20.77
N ASP A 422 1.03 5.51 21.43
CA ASP A 422 1.83 6.54 20.74
C ASP A 422 2.92 5.93 19.84
N LEU A 423 3.46 4.79 20.25
CA LEU A 423 4.40 4.00 19.45
C LEU A 423 3.70 3.43 18.20
N LYS A 424 2.48 2.90 18.34
CA LYS A 424 1.66 2.44 17.23
C LYS A 424 1.39 3.55 16.22
N ASP A 425 0.97 4.72 16.69
CA ASP A 425 0.73 5.91 15.85
C ASP A 425 1.99 6.35 15.10
N THR A 426 3.14 6.35 15.78
CA THR A 426 4.41 6.75 15.19
C THR A 426 4.88 5.75 14.12
N LEU A 427 4.70 4.44 14.36
CA LEU A 427 5.07 3.40 13.41
C LEU A 427 4.18 3.46 12.17
N LEU A 428 2.87 3.62 12.34
CA LEU A 428 1.92 3.79 11.24
C LEU A 428 2.26 4.98 10.34
N SER A 429 2.52 6.15 10.94
CA SER A 429 2.90 7.36 10.21
C SER A 429 4.21 7.19 9.44
N LYS A 430 5.21 6.50 10.00
CA LYS A 430 6.54 6.37 9.39
C LYS A 430 6.67 5.23 8.39
N LEU A 431 5.83 4.20 8.48
CA LEU A 431 5.87 3.03 7.59
C LEU A 431 5.04 3.19 6.32
N GLY A 432 4.20 4.23 6.24
CA GLY A 432 3.54 4.66 5.01
C GLY A 432 2.53 3.67 4.47
N GLN A 433 1.94 2.81 5.31
CA GLN A 433 0.92 1.88 4.85
C GLN A 433 -0.46 2.57 4.78
N SER A 434 -0.80 2.89 3.54
CA SER A 434 -2.07 3.33 2.96
C SER A 434 -2.32 4.84 2.87
N ASP A 435 -2.40 5.29 1.61
CA ASP A 435 -3.09 6.52 1.16
C ASP A 435 -4.63 6.42 1.34
N LYS A 436 -5.13 5.42 2.07
CA LYS A 436 -6.56 5.20 2.30
C LYS A 436 -6.86 5.42 3.78
N LEU A 437 -7.71 6.42 4.06
CA LEU A 437 -8.25 6.69 5.40
C LEU A 437 -8.91 5.42 5.97
N ILE A 438 -8.39 4.93 7.11
CA ILE A 438 -8.99 3.83 7.89
C ILE A 438 -10.06 4.41 8.81
N LEU A 439 -11.30 3.91 8.71
CA LEU A 439 -12.40 4.31 9.59
C LEU A 439 -12.53 3.31 10.74
N ILE A 440 -12.29 3.76 11.97
CA ILE A 440 -12.50 2.95 13.18
C ILE A 440 -13.88 3.27 13.73
N LEU A 441 -14.79 2.30 13.72
CA LEU A 441 -16.12 2.43 14.33
C LEU A 441 -16.14 1.68 15.65
N GLN A 442 -16.49 2.39 16.73
CA GLN A 442 -16.60 1.78 18.04
C GLN A 442 -17.86 2.17 18.79
N SER A 443 -18.39 1.21 19.56
CA SER A 443 -19.48 1.44 20.50
C SER A 443 -18.88 1.60 21.89
N PHE A 444 -19.47 2.42 22.77
CA PHE A 444 -19.07 2.47 24.18
C PHE A 444 -20.24 2.76 25.11
N GLY A 445 -20.03 2.53 26.40
CA GLY A 445 -20.95 2.89 27.47
C GLY A 445 -20.46 4.11 28.24
N TYR A 446 -21.25 5.17 28.38
CA TYR A 446 -20.88 6.34 29.19
C TYR A 446 -20.58 5.98 30.66
N LYS A 447 -21.12 4.86 31.17
CA LYS A 447 -20.77 4.34 32.50
C LYS A 447 -19.29 3.92 32.63
N HIS A 448 -18.59 3.73 31.51
CA HIS A 448 -17.17 3.35 31.43
C HIS A 448 -16.26 4.51 31.00
N GLY A 449 -16.80 5.72 30.84
CA GLY A 449 -16.07 6.88 30.31
C GLY A 449 -16.12 6.97 28.78
N ILE A 450 -15.66 8.11 28.25
CA ILE A 450 -15.53 8.35 26.81
C ILE A 450 -14.17 7.82 26.37
N PRO A 451 -14.07 7.03 25.27
CA PRO A 451 -12.79 6.56 24.76
C PRO A 451 -11.84 7.73 24.44
N LEU A 452 -10.58 7.64 24.90
CA LEU A 452 -9.59 8.70 24.74
C LEU A 452 -9.10 8.85 23.28
N ASP A 453 -9.31 7.81 22.48
CA ASP A 453 -8.94 7.71 21.06
C ASP A 453 -10.06 8.18 20.12
N ALA A 454 -11.15 8.75 20.64
CA ALA A 454 -12.30 9.17 19.85
C ALA A 454 -12.11 10.54 19.17
N ASP A 455 -12.18 10.59 17.84
CA ASP A 455 -12.20 11.85 17.08
C ASP A 455 -13.60 12.47 17.05
N PHE A 456 -14.61 11.62 16.89
CA PHE A 456 -16.01 11.99 16.94
C PHE A 456 -16.73 11.14 17.96
N VAL A 457 -17.53 11.79 18.81
CA VAL A 457 -18.36 11.13 19.81
C VAL A 457 -19.81 11.48 19.57
N PHE A 458 -20.64 10.46 19.36
CA PHE A 458 -22.08 10.61 19.20
C PHE A 458 -22.81 10.01 20.40
N ASP A 459 -23.55 10.84 21.13
CA ASP A 459 -24.36 10.42 22.26
C ASP A 459 -25.73 9.92 21.79
N VAL A 460 -26.00 8.63 21.96
CA VAL A 460 -27.28 8.00 21.59
C VAL A 460 -28.10 7.58 22.82
N ARG A 461 -27.79 8.10 24.01
CA ARG A 461 -28.51 7.79 25.27
C ARG A 461 -29.97 8.23 25.28
N HIS A 462 -30.36 9.16 24.42
CA HIS A 462 -31.76 9.58 24.30
C HIS A 462 -32.65 8.56 23.58
N LEU A 463 -32.06 7.60 22.84
CA LEU A 463 -32.84 6.66 22.04
C LEU A 463 -33.60 5.68 22.94
N PRO A 464 -34.74 5.11 22.47
CA PRO A 464 -35.50 4.11 23.21
C PRO A 464 -34.60 3.00 23.75
N ASN A 465 -34.73 2.72 25.05
CA ASN A 465 -33.78 1.88 25.76
C ASN A 465 -34.29 0.44 25.87
N PRO A 466 -33.69 -0.53 25.15
CA PRO A 466 -34.12 -1.93 25.20
C PRO A 466 -33.99 -2.54 26.60
N HIS A 467 -33.14 -1.97 27.46
CA HIS A 467 -32.94 -2.43 28.83
C HIS A 467 -34.20 -2.35 29.72
N TRP A 468 -35.22 -1.57 29.36
CA TRP A 468 -36.47 -1.54 30.14
C TRP A 468 -37.38 -2.73 29.88
N ASP A 469 -37.18 -3.45 28.77
CA ASP A 469 -37.83 -4.72 28.50
C ASP A 469 -36.98 -5.86 29.09
N LEU A 470 -37.55 -6.60 30.05
CA LEU A 470 -36.89 -7.69 30.75
C LEU A 470 -36.42 -8.79 29.80
N GLU A 471 -37.13 -9.02 28.69
CA GLU A 471 -36.76 -10.04 27.69
C GLU A 471 -35.63 -9.57 26.78
N LEU A 472 -35.44 -8.26 26.60
CA LEU A 472 -34.40 -7.70 25.72
C LEU A 472 -33.07 -7.43 26.42
N ARG A 473 -33.04 -7.37 27.76
CA ARG A 473 -31.82 -7.08 28.55
C ARG A 473 -30.64 -7.99 28.23
N LYS A 474 -30.90 -9.28 28.03
CA LYS A 474 -29.89 -10.34 27.79
C LYS A 474 -29.28 -10.31 26.39
N TYR A 475 -29.86 -9.53 25.47
CA TYR A 475 -29.44 -9.46 24.08
C TYR A 475 -28.60 -8.21 23.83
N SER A 476 -27.72 -8.24 22.83
CA SER A 476 -26.91 -7.11 22.38
C SER A 476 -27.57 -6.37 21.21
N GLY A 477 -27.02 -5.22 20.81
CA GLY A 477 -27.44 -4.51 19.60
C GLY A 477 -27.24 -5.29 18.29
N LEU A 478 -26.52 -6.41 18.31
CA LEU A 478 -26.36 -7.31 17.15
C LEU A 478 -27.48 -8.34 17.04
N ASP A 479 -28.16 -8.62 18.14
CA ASP A 479 -29.17 -9.67 18.21
C ASP A 479 -30.50 -9.21 17.64
N GLU A 480 -31.15 -10.10 16.90
CA GLU A 480 -32.38 -9.84 16.16
C GLU A 480 -33.51 -9.21 17.00
N PRO A 481 -33.76 -9.61 18.27
CA PRO A 481 -34.81 -9.00 19.10
C PRO A 481 -34.56 -7.50 19.37
N VAL A 482 -33.31 -7.12 19.65
CA VAL A 482 -32.92 -5.73 19.92
C VAL A 482 -32.89 -4.93 18.64
N ARG A 483 -32.44 -5.54 17.53
CA ARG A 483 -32.47 -4.92 16.20
C ARG A 483 -33.89 -4.54 15.81
N LYS A 484 -34.85 -5.46 15.89
CA LYS A 484 -36.27 -5.18 15.58
C LYS A 484 -36.86 -4.09 16.46
N PHE A 485 -36.52 -4.09 17.74
CA PHE A 485 -36.97 -3.05 18.68
C PHE A 485 -36.45 -1.66 18.26
N LEU A 486 -35.16 -1.53 17.91
CA LEU A 486 -34.56 -0.27 17.50
C LEU A 486 -34.94 0.14 16.07
N GLU A 487 -35.13 -0.81 15.15
CA GLU A 487 -35.62 -0.56 13.78
C GLU A 487 -37.04 0.01 13.77
N ALA A 488 -37.89 -0.40 14.72
CA ALA A 488 -39.24 0.13 14.86
C ALA A 488 -39.29 1.58 15.40
N SER A 489 -38.17 2.10 15.90
CA SER A 489 -38.08 3.47 16.42
C SER A 489 -37.70 4.47 15.32
N GLU A 490 -38.60 5.40 15.01
CA GLU A 490 -38.35 6.51 14.08
C GLU A 490 -37.11 7.33 14.52
N GLN A 491 -37.02 7.68 15.81
CA GLN A 491 -35.89 8.43 16.36
C GLN A 491 -34.54 7.71 16.20
N ALA A 492 -34.51 6.38 16.32
CA ALA A 492 -33.29 5.62 16.14
C ALA A 492 -32.84 5.59 14.66
N ASN A 493 -33.82 5.56 13.74
CA ASN A 493 -33.55 5.64 12.31
C ASN A 493 -33.08 7.03 11.88
N GLU A 494 -33.69 8.10 12.41
CA GLU A 494 -33.27 9.49 12.15
C GLU A 494 -31.84 9.74 12.64
N MET A 495 -31.54 9.40 13.89
CA MET A 495 -30.20 9.54 14.46
C MET A 495 -29.14 8.77 13.66
N TYR A 496 -29.46 7.54 13.23
CA TYR A 496 -28.58 6.79 12.34
C TYR A 496 -28.32 7.52 11.02
N GLN A 497 -29.37 8.08 10.39
CA GLN A 497 -29.24 8.79 9.12
C GLN A 497 -28.41 10.06 9.24
N ASP A 498 -28.59 10.83 10.31
CA ASP A 498 -27.82 12.05 10.56
C ASP A 498 -26.32 11.75 10.73
N ILE A 499 -25.98 10.72 11.51
CA ILE A 499 -24.60 10.27 11.68
C ILE A 499 -24.03 9.77 10.35
N TYR A 500 -24.78 8.96 9.61
CA TYR A 500 -24.36 8.47 8.30
C TYR A 500 -24.09 9.60 7.30
N GLN A 501 -24.98 10.59 7.21
CA GLN A 501 -24.83 11.73 6.31
C GLN A 501 -23.64 12.61 6.70
N PHE A 502 -23.43 12.84 7.99
CA PHE A 502 -22.27 13.55 8.50
C PHE A 502 -20.96 12.86 8.06
N LEU A 503 -20.86 11.55 8.30
CA LEU A 503 -19.67 10.77 7.94
C LEU A 503 -19.48 10.72 6.42
N ASN A 504 -20.53 10.44 5.64
CA ASN A 504 -20.46 10.37 4.19
C ASN A 504 -20.05 11.71 3.54
N LYS A 505 -20.38 12.84 4.18
CA LYS A 505 -19.96 14.18 3.72
C LYS A 505 -18.49 14.49 4.02
N TRP A 506 -18.01 14.16 5.22
CA TRP A 506 -16.72 14.67 5.71
C TRP A 506 -15.55 13.69 5.57
N LEU A 507 -15.79 12.37 5.55
CA LEU A 507 -14.71 11.39 5.38
C LEU A 507 -13.86 11.61 4.10
N PRO A 508 -14.42 11.99 2.92
CA PRO A 508 -13.61 12.34 1.75
C PRO A 508 -12.63 13.49 1.99
N ALA A 509 -13.09 14.58 2.62
CA ALA A 509 -12.25 15.74 2.92
C ALA A 509 -11.12 15.39 3.91
N PHE A 510 -11.37 14.50 4.86
CA PHE A 510 -10.33 14.02 5.77
C PHE A 510 -9.31 13.10 5.09
N SER A 511 -9.75 12.31 4.10
CA SER A 511 -8.85 11.48 3.29
C SER A 511 -7.89 12.32 2.45
N GLU A 512 -8.30 13.51 1.99
CA GLU A 512 -7.45 14.43 1.23
C GLU A 512 -6.42 15.18 2.12
N GLY A 513 -6.68 15.30 3.42
CA GLY A 513 -5.88 16.09 4.36
C GLY A 513 -4.69 15.38 5.04
N HIS A 514 -4.14 14.31 4.44
CA HIS A 514 -3.08 13.47 5.02
C HIS A 514 -3.42 12.81 6.38
N ARG A 515 -4.72 12.63 6.68
CA ARG A 515 -5.15 11.90 7.88
C ARG A 515 -5.31 10.42 7.56
N HIS A 516 -4.57 9.56 8.23
CA HIS A 516 -4.52 8.12 7.92
C HIS A 516 -5.61 7.29 8.61
N TYR A 517 -6.18 7.76 9.72
CA TYR A 517 -7.34 7.13 10.37
C TYR A 517 -8.28 8.15 11.03
N ILE A 518 -9.54 7.76 11.20
CA ILE A 518 -10.56 8.49 11.97
C ILE A 518 -11.31 7.50 12.87
N THR A 519 -11.44 7.84 14.15
CA THR A 519 -12.19 7.05 15.13
C THR A 519 -13.53 7.69 15.46
N VAL A 520 -14.62 6.97 15.17
CA VAL A 520 -15.99 7.39 15.45
C VAL A 520 -16.58 6.51 16.56
N SER A 521 -16.86 7.14 17.70
CA SER A 521 -17.35 6.50 18.91
C SER A 521 -18.84 6.79 19.12
N ILE A 522 -19.66 5.75 19.18
CA ILE A 522 -21.09 5.85 19.47
C ILE A 522 -21.36 5.41 20.91
N GLY A 523 -21.86 6.33 21.73
CA GLY A 523 -22.03 6.12 23.17
C GLY A 523 -23.49 5.91 23.59
N CYS A 524 -23.79 4.84 24.32
CA CYS A 524 -25.05 4.72 25.06
C CYS A 524 -24.79 4.54 26.56
N THR A 525 -25.81 4.30 27.39
CA THR A 525 -25.58 4.21 28.85
C THR A 525 -24.66 3.04 29.21
N GLY A 526 -24.97 1.84 28.71
CA GLY A 526 -24.30 0.60 29.07
C GLY A 526 -23.37 0.01 28.02
N GLY A 527 -23.31 0.59 26.82
CA GLY A 527 -22.45 0.12 25.73
C GLY A 527 -22.93 -1.11 24.96
N GLN A 528 -24.07 -1.71 25.34
CA GLN A 528 -24.48 -3.04 24.88
C GLN A 528 -25.54 -3.06 23.76
N HIS A 529 -26.51 -2.12 23.78
CA HIS A 529 -27.67 -2.16 22.89
C HIS A 529 -27.61 -1.11 21.78
N ARG A 530 -27.95 0.14 22.12
CA ARG A 530 -28.15 1.23 21.15
C ARG A 530 -26.87 1.60 20.40
N SER A 531 -25.76 1.75 21.11
CA SER A 531 -24.46 2.05 20.52
C SER A 531 -24.00 0.94 19.57
N VAL A 532 -24.14 -0.32 19.98
CA VAL A 532 -23.76 -1.50 19.19
C VAL A 532 -24.59 -1.58 17.91
N TYR A 533 -25.90 -1.37 18.02
CA TYR A 533 -26.82 -1.37 16.89
C TYR A 533 -26.48 -0.30 15.84
N ILE A 534 -26.22 0.94 16.28
CA ILE A 534 -25.86 2.04 15.37
C ILE A 534 -24.52 1.77 14.69
N VAL A 535 -23.52 1.27 15.43
CA VAL A 535 -22.20 0.91 14.87
C VAL A 535 -22.31 -0.19 13.81
N ASP A 536 -23.09 -1.24 14.07
CA ASP A 536 -23.31 -2.33 13.12
C ASP A 536 -23.97 -1.84 11.82
N ARG A 537 -24.97 -0.95 11.93
CA ARG A 537 -25.61 -0.34 10.76
C ARG A 537 -24.66 0.55 9.97
N LEU A 538 -23.88 1.40 10.65
CA LEU A 538 -22.91 2.28 10.00
C LEU A 538 -21.83 1.49 9.26
N LYS A 539 -21.34 0.40 9.87
CA LYS A 539 -20.39 -0.50 9.23
C LYS A 539 -20.94 -1.03 7.90
N LYS A 540 -22.11 -1.69 7.93
CA LYS A 540 -22.76 -2.24 6.74
C LYS A 540 -22.99 -1.21 5.64
N ALA A 541 -23.26 0.04 6.01
CA ALA A 541 -23.51 1.12 5.05
C ALA A 541 -22.25 1.77 4.48
N LEU A 542 -21.10 1.65 5.15
CA LEU A 542 -19.86 2.33 4.78
C LEU A 542 -18.76 1.36 4.28
N GLU A 543 -18.88 0.06 4.53
CA GLU A 543 -17.84 -0.95 4.20
C GLU A 543 -17.56 -1.10 2.71
N SER A 544 -18.50 -0.69 1.84
CA SER A 544 -18.29 -0.67 0.39
C SER A 544 -17.42 0.50 -0.08
N LYS A 545 -17.25 1.54 0.73
CA LYS A 545 -16.55 2.79 0.39
C LYS A 545 -15.25 3.00 1.16
N TRP A 546 -15.15 2.45 2.37
CA TRP A 546 -14.05 2.70 3.30
C TRP A 546 -13.50 1.40 3.88
N THR A 547 -12.20 1.38 4.18
CA THR A 547 -11.60 0.32 4.99
C THR A 547 -12.04 0.53 6.44
N ILE A 548 -12.87 -0.35 6.99
CA ILE A 548 -13.44 -0.21 8.33
C ILE A 548 -12.80 -1.21 9.29
N GLN A 549 -12.26 -0.71 10.41
CA GLN A 549 -11.92 -1.52 11.58
C GLN A 549 -13.01 -1.37 12.64
N ARG A 550 -13.38 -2.48 13.28
CA ARG A 550 -14.34 -2.48 14.39
C ARG A 550 -13.58 -2.67 15.68
N ASN A 551 -13.62 -1.66 16.55
CA ASN A 551 -13.38 -1.88 17.96
C ASN A 551 -14.76 -2.13 18.57
N GLU A 552 -15.08 -3.40 18.81
CA GLU A 552 -16.19 -3.68 19.72
C GLU A 552 -15.84 -3.02 21.05
N ALA A 553 -16.85 -2.42 21.72
CA ALA A 553 -16.63 -2.01 23.09
C ALA A 553 -16.17 -3.29 23.80
N LEU A 554 -14.93 -3.29 24.25
CA LEU A 554 -14.42 -4.27 25.18
C LEU A 554 -15.35 -4.14 26.39
N VAL A 555 -16.39 -4.98 26.44
CA VAL A 555 -16.97 -5.29 27.73
C VAL A 555 -15.83 -6.05 28.39
N MET A 556 -15.19 -5.36 29.30
CA MET A 556 -14.18 -5.95 30.14
C MET A 556 -14.94 -6.35 31.39
N ILE A 557 -15.25 -7.64 31.52
CA ILE A 557 -15.70 -8.15 32.81
C ILE A 557 -14.48 -8.12 33.72
N ASP A 558 -14.45 -7.14 34.62
CA ASP A 558 -13.43 -7.01 35.66
C ASP A 558 -14.08 -7.26 37.02
N THR A 559 -13.83 -8.44 37.57
CA THR A 559 -14.45 -8.92 38.81
C THR A 559 -13.43 -9.66 39.66
N THR A 560 -13.88 -10.29 40.74
CA THR A 560 -13.01 -11.06 41.64
C THR A 560 -13.56 -12.46 41.91
N VAL A 561 -12.66 -13.41 42.13
CA VAL A 561 -12.95 -14.77 42.58
C VAL A 561 -12.09 -15.12 43.79
N ASP A 562 -12.65 -15.85 44.75
CA ASP A 562 -11.93 -16.25 45.97
C ASP A 562 -11.41 -17.68 45.86
N VAL A 563 -10.13 -17.87 46.18
CA VAL A 563 -9.50 -19.19 46.27
C VAL A 563 -9.92 -19.85 47.58
N ILE A 564 -10.93 -20.73 47.54
CA ILE A 564 -11.48 -21.38 48.74
C ILE A 564 -11.03 -22.83 48.94
N ASN A 565 -10.42 -23.45 47.93
CA ASN A 565 -9.89 -24.81 47.99
C ASN A 565 -8.61 -24.88 48.84
N LYS A 566 -8.30 -26.05 49.41
CA LYS A 566 -7.30 -26.19 50.48
C LYS A 566 -5.87 -25.94 50.00
N LEU A 567 -5.56 -26.42 48.79
CA LEU A 567 -4.20 -26.35 48.22
C LEU A 567 -3.97 -25.09 47.36
N GLY A 568 -4.99 -24.25 47.16
CA GLY A 568 -4.93 -23.08 46.31
C GLY A 568 -4.79 -23.40 44.82
N LEU A 569 -4.33 -22.44 44.00
CA LEU A 569 -4.06 -22.64 42.57
C LEU A 569 -2.76 -23.42 42.31
N HIS A 570 -2.70 -24.63 42.85
CA HIS A 570 -1.68 -25.64 42.59
C HIS A 570 -1.89 -26.31 41.22
N ALA A 571 -0.91 -27.11 40.76
CA ALA A 571 -0.86 -27.64 39.39
C ALA A 571 -2.16 -28.29 38.90
N ARG A 572 -2.87 -29.04 39.75
CA ARG A 572 -4.13 -29.70 39.39
C ARG A 572 -5.30 -28.72 39.27
N ALA A 573 -5.43 -27.76 40.19
CA ALA A 573 -6.46 -26.72 40.11
C ALA A 573 -6.23 -25.82 38.88
N SER A 574 -4.98 -25.41 38.64
CA SER A 574 -4.58 -24.63 37.46
C SER A 574 -4.84 -25.39 36.16
N GLY A 575 -4.58 -26.70 36.11
CA GLY A 575 -4.91 -27.54 34.96
C GLY A 575 -6.40 -27.57 34.63
N LYS A 576 -7.27 -27.70 35.65
CA LYS A 576 -8.73 -27.65 35.47
C LYS A 576 -9.22 -26.26 35.02
N LEU A 577 -8.60 -25.20 35.55
CA LEU A 577 -8.91 -23.83 35.12
C LEU A 577 -8.58 -23.62 33.64
N ILE A 578 -7.47 -24.19 33.15
CA ILE A 578 -7.11 -24.15 31.74
C ILE A 578 -8.09 -24.96 30.90
N GLU A 579 -8.47 -26.16 31.35
CA GLU A 579 -9.43 -26.99 30.64
C GLU A 579 -10.78 -26.27 30.45
N VAL A 580 -11.22 -25.48 31.43
CA VAL A 580 -12.41 -24.63 31.30
C VAL A 580 -12.14 -23.44 30.38
N THR A 581 -11.09 -22.66 30.65
CA THR A 581 -10.83 -21.40 29.93
C THR A 581 -10.47 -21.57 28.46
N THR A 582 -9.83 -22.70 28.08
CA THR A 582 -9.48 -23.01 26.68
C THR A 582 -10.69 -23.34 25.81
N LYS A 583 -11.86 -23.63 26.39
CA LYS A 583 -13.12 -23.82 25.64
C LYS A 583 -13.67 -22.51 25.05
N PHE A 584 -13.20 -21.37 25.55
CA PHE A 584 -13.72 -20.06 25.21
C PHE A 584 -12.76 -19.27 24.31
N LYS A 585 -13.33 -18.46 23.42
CA LYS A 585 -12.60 -17.60 22.47
C LYS A 585 -12.12 -16.30 23.12
N CYS A 586 -12.77 -15.82 24.17
CA CYS A 586 -12.35 -14.65 24.93
C CYS A 586 -10.96 -14.80 25.56
N SER A 587 -10.29 -13.66 25.74
CA SER A 587 -9.14 -13.50 26.61
C SER A 587 -9.63 -13.59 28.06
N ILE A 588 -8.95 -14.42 28.86
CA ILE A 588 -9.28 -14.62 30.28
C ILE A 588 -7.98 -14.42 31.05
N GLN A 589 -7.89 -13.32 31.79
CA GLN A 589 -6.75 -13.02 32.64
C GLN A 589 -7.17 -13.14 34.11
N ILE A 590 -6.32 -13.71 34.94
CA ILE A 590 -6.53 -13.82 36.38
C ILE A 590 -5.29 -13.32 37.11
N GLY A 591 -5.47 -12.65 38.25
CA GLY A 591 -4.37 -11.93 38.88
C GLY A 591 -4.52 -11.72 40.38
N LYS A 592 -3.38 -11.49 41.04
CA LYS A 592 -3.29 -11.17 42.48
C LYS A 592 -2.63 -9.80 42.63
N GLY A 593 -3.36 -8.81 43.16
CA GLY A 593 -2.90 -7.41 43.15
C GLY A 593 -2.79 -6.88 41.72
N ASP A 594 -1.69 -6.22 41.38
CA ASP A 594 -1.46 -5.64 40.04
C ASP A 594 -0.97 -6.66 39.00
N LYS A 595 -0.70 -7.90 39.39
CA LYS A 595 -0.18 -8.94 38.50
C LYS A 595 -1.33 -9.75 37.89
N LEU A 596 -1.65 -9.48 36.63
CA LEU A 596 -2.54 -10.28 35.78
C LEU A 596 -1.74 -11.29 34.94
N VAL A 597 -2.27 -12.50 34.78
CA VAL A 597 -1.71 -13.53 33.91
C VAL A 597 -2.80 -14.19 33.07
N ASP A 598 -2.43 -14.68 31.90
CA ASP A 598 -3.33 -15.47 31.06
C ASP A 598 -3.74 -16.78 31.77
N ALA A 599 -5.05 -16.95 31.97
CA ALA A 599 -5.64 -18.11 32.60
C ALA A 599 -5.57 -19.38 31.74
N LYS A 600 -5.19 -19.26 30.46
CA LYS A 600 -4.89 -20.39 29.56
C LYS A 600 -3.44 -20.88 29.66
N ASN A 601 -2.58 -20.20 30.43
CA ASN A 601 -1.18 -20.57 30.60
C ASN A 601 -0.90 -21.14 32.01
N ILE A 602 -0.59 -22.44 32.07
CA ILE A 602 -0.37 -23.16 33.33
C ILE A 602 0.78 -22.63 34.16
N LEU A 603 1.88 -22.24 33.51
CA LEU A 603 3.06 -21.74 34.21
C LEU A 603 2.75 -20.40 34.85
N SER A 604 2.01 -19.54 34.14
CA SER A 604 1.63 -18.21 34.64
C SER A 604 0.66 -18.30 35.82
N LEU A 605 -0.31 -19.22 35.78
CA LEU A 605 -1.22 -19.50 36.89
C LEU A 605 -0.48 -19.99 38.14
N LEU A 606 0.47 -20.92 37.99
CA LEU A 606 1.26 -21.43 39.11
C LEU A 606 2.14 -20.33 39.75
N MET A 607 2.65 -19.41 38.92
CA MET A 607 3.44 -18.26 39.36
C MET A 607 2.63 -17.15 40.06
N LEU A 608 1.29 -17.26 40.15
CA LEU A 608 0.49 -16.37 40.99
C LEU A 608 0.63 -16.68 42.48
N GLY A 609 0.99 -17.92 42.85
CA GLY A 609 1.12 -18.33 44.25
C GLY A 609 -0.14 -18.05 45.07
N ALA A 610 -1.31 -18.30 44.48
CA ALA A 610 -2.60 -18.00 45.11
C ALA A 610 -3.02 -19.15 46.04
N GLY A 611 -2.70 -19.01 47.33
CA GLY A 611 -3.16 -19.92 48.39
C GLY A 611 -4.59 -19.65 48.83
N LYS A 612 -5.16 -20.56 49.64
CA LYS A 612 -6.50 -20.43 50.22
C LYS A 612 -6.69 -19.08 50.91
N GLY A 613 -7.83 -18.44 50.67
CA GLY A 613 -8.18 -17.11 51.17
C GLY A 613 -7.64 -15.96 50.33
N THR A 614 -7.00 -16.22 49.18
CA THR A 614 -6.61 -15.18 48.24
C THR A 614 -7.80 -14.79 47.36
N THR A 615 -8.16 -13.51 47.35
CA THR A 615 -9.04 -12.92 46.33
C THR A 615 -8.22 -12.60 45.09
N LEU A 616 -8.67 -13.09 43.94
CA LEU A 616 -8.03 -12.88 42.64
C LEU A 616 -8.91 -12.00 41.77
N ARG A 617 -8.30 -11.05 41.07
CA ARG A 617 -8.93 -10.25 40.02
C ARG A 617 -9.06 -11.11 38.78
N LEU A 618 -10.22 -11.11 38.15
CA LEU A 618 -10.54 -11.85 36.94
C LEU A 618 -11.00 -10.83 35.89
N VAL A 619 -10.25 -10.76 34.80
CA VAL A 619 -10.49 -9.87 33.67
C VAL A 619 -10.80 -10.73 32.45
N ILE A 620 -12.02 -10.66 31.94
CA ILE A 620 -12.47 -11.42 30.77
C ILE A 620 -12.86 -10.45 29.68
N ASP A 621 -12.44 -10.75 28.46
CA ASP A 621 -12.58 -9.88 27.30
C ASP A 621 -12.81 -10.71 26.02
N GLY A 622 -14.01 -10.62 25.44
CA GLY A 622 -14.35 -11.22 24.14
C GLY A 622 -15.76 -11.78 24.03
N ALA A 623 -16.09 -12.35 22.86
CA ALA A 623 -17.46 -12.66 22.44
C ALA A 623 -18.26 -13.66 23.30
N ASP A 624 -17.59 -14.45 24.15
CA ASP A 624 -18.20 -15.46 25.04
C ASP A 624 -17.91 -15.22 26.54
N GLU A 625 -17.62 -13.97 26.89
CA GLU A 625 -17.20 -13.53 28.24
C GLU A 625 -18.16 -13.90 29.39
N GLU A 626 -19.49 -13.75 29.24
CA GLU A 626 -20.45 -14.05 30.32
C GLU A 626 -20.52 -15.55 30.61
N LYS A 627 -20.41 -16.38 29.56
CA LYS A 627 -20.38 -17.85 29.69
C LYS A 627 -19.06 -18.29 30.31
N ALA A 628 -17.95 -17.71 29.86
CA ALA A 628 -16.63 -17.92 30.45
C ALA A 628 -16.61 -17.55 31.93
N LEU A 629 -17.17 -16.38 32.31
CA LEU A 629 -17.28 -15.96 33.70
C LEU A 629 -18.04 -16.99 34.54
N SER A 630 -19.22 -17.42 34.07
CA SER A 630 -20.07 -18.35 34.81
C SER A 630 -19.38 -19.70 35.06
N GLU A 631 -18.69 -20.25 34.07
CA GLU A 631 -17.98 -21.52 34.23
C GLU A 631 -16.73 -21.39 35.11
N VAL A 632 -15.98 -20.28 34.97
CA VAL A 632 -14.83 -20.02 35.85
C VAL A 632 -15.29 -19.85 37.29
N GLN A 633 -16.34 -19.07 37.56
CA GLN A 633 -16.87 -18.90 38.91
C GLN A 633 -17.38 -20.22 39.51
N ALA A 634 -18.08 -21.04 38.72
CA ALA A 634 -18.52 -22.37 39.15
C ALA A 634 -17.35 -23.26 39.56
N LEU A 635 -16.26 -23.26 38.78
CA LEU A 635 -15.08 -24.05 39.08
C LEU A 635 -14.41 -23.65 40.41
N PHE A 636 -14.36 -22.35 40.71
CA PHE A 636 -13.86 -21.84 42.00
C PHE A 636 -14.79 -22.19 43.16
N ALA A 637 -16.11 -22.08 42.96
CA ALA A 637 -17.12 -22.45 43.96
C ALA A 637 -17.08 -23.96 44.30
N ASP A 638 -16.87 -24.82 43.30
CA ASP A 638 -16.74 -26.27 43.44
C ASP A 638 -15.37 -26.71 43.98
N LYS A 639 -14.53 -25.77 44.42
CA LYS A 639 -13.18 -26.02 44.97
C LYS A 639 -12.32 -26.87 44.02
N PHE A 640 -12.48 -26.70 42.71
CA PHE A 640 -11.81 -27.52 41.68
C PHE A 640 -12.04 -29.04 41.87
N TYR A 641 -13.15 -29.43 42.49
CA TYR A 641 -13.49 -30.81 42.86
C TYR A 641 -12.43 -31.49 43.76
N GLU A 642 -11.80 -30.72 44.66
CA GLU A 642 -10.97 -31.27 45.73
C GLU A 642 -11.82 -31.91 46.83
N ALA A 643 -11.41 -33.10 47.31
CA ALA A 643 -11.99 -33.67 48.53
C ALA A 643 -11.58 -32.81 49.75
N GLU A 644 -12.49 -32.66 50.73
CA GLU A 644 -12.37 -31.72 51.86
C GLU A 644 -11.05 -31.76 52.65
#